data_AF-A0AAN6G7Z8-F1
#
_entry.id   AF-A0AAN6G7Z8-F1
#
_cell.length_a   1.000
_cell.length_b   1.000
_cell.length_c   1.000
_cell.angle_alpha   90.00
_cell.angle_beta   90.00
_cell.angle_gamma   90.00
#
_symmetry.space_group_name_H-M   'P 1'
#
loop_
_entity.id
_entity.type
_entity.pdbx_description
1 polymer ?
#
loop_
_entity_poly.entity_id
_entity_poly.type
_entity_poly.pdbx_seq_one_letter_code
_entity_poly.pdbx_strand_id
1 'polypeptide(L)'
;MDEDRHLPGDRPAEDVDGIGNAQQPGQTGIFWDTLSGKETTRRLACQREDITARKVYNADFRFQKVFAVGDSMAAGIVEIPVGGSKPAKTSKTGSLTFFVSEGSVRARIHSSSFVVGAGGMFLVPIGNQYSIDNMAEHDSRLFFAEARGPHSNSDDVRGVEGVIDHAAQDAVGHRFAEGAESEEETTTISMPESKSKVATMASSKEVYDEATGAGTEHEALIRFTNVRQNEIIFHRLLLIVGRAGTPSTPVRALVAHPDPRSGFGPIEWQCTQSHFKTSVPLREGENTIRFVAKIDGASDDDDPGHVTTTQLTVKYEPQNVPPLRIAILLAKDSPVDLKPTPIPTATIDAKPKPPIVTHRPHPEPTPLPASARVDQVEQSDAPTASDPAPPVEPDNTNAPRPLVDCPPGPIRDKILAGGIKEIQRRVAIQAYCWQAFYAEQMHRHRFGRRAFRFEEHPNDAADTSLEDLLVVHLLRSEKTVAEFHDANNAQQNRDATNSGAMWDWTSEAIARHPELSKSRAPIAVLTLESHWVPDHPNAPPPARNQRRGLLLAHAALGGSASAPWMSILEQKAERENDADQFSLGVMGSHWIWAAPSSLEQLSDAFLDETRTDEDYVVSDLGEGGTAWETLCVGMGAWLHEAGHALGNPHWPTGIMSRGYNEFSRIFMTTEAYRTRLNQPGERLITPANDDRNCHLHRAEACRARWHPNLRLPGDAPAPPALDPSKEESVQAYERWCSLPPLIYATPDGALFHASEGNGIVAIEIDVDDSLVRLIEFTGRPGGDGAKEGKAPVTEYLLDKKTVKETLRAHLRSRSPAEEKKNDDDAVAAEEEEEEELFKKLHVTVRAVGTNLCIAELGNYFRDAFASPIEIFATREDEQQGPGRNPKPAPPSGPGILAFRAPGCGREVQLEDGEKGGEKYRWTTAFADQVGSRPGLTAITIFAEWSLRGIKFEYEDGTSQAFGDTSSPTTDKDKDKDTERSSPAPTFAHRFPFDTSTPGRHIAHVVLRAGWWVDAIQFVLENGAQTELVGNTGGGGLFVLLPPEGKRVVGLHGSFDEWIRSVGICYEA
;
A
#
# COMPACT_ATOMS: atom_id res chain seq x y z
N MET A 1 -77.16 -26.28 -12.74
CA MET A 1 -77.80 -25.52 -13.84
C MET A 1 -77.73 -24.07 -13.43
N ASP A 2 -77.13 -23.30 -14.31
CA ASP A 2 -76.92 -21.85 -14.32
C ASP A 2 -76.00 -21.22 -13.27
N GLU A 3 -74.92 -20.68 -13.82
CA GLU A 3 -73.95 -19.76 -13.27
C GLU A 3 -74.64 -18.45 -12.88
N ASP A 4 -74.31 -17.94 -11.71
CA ASP A 4 -74.69 -16.58 -11.36
C ASP A 4 -73.70 -16.07 -10.31
N ARG A 5 -73.17 -14.87 -10.52
CA ARG A 5 -73.30 -13.80 -9.53
C ARG A 5 -72.85 -12.45 -10.09
N HIS A 6 -73.89 -11.66 -10.28
CA HIS A 6 -73.94 -10.27 -10.66
C HIS A 6 -73.22 -9.28 -9.71
N LEU A 7 -72.63 -8.27 -10.35
CA LEU A 7 -72.63 -6.80 -10.13
C LEU A 7 -73.66 -6.24 -9.11
N PRO A 8 -73.52 -5.00 -8.54
CA PRO A 8 -73.01 -3.75 -9.17
C PRO A 8 -72.13 -2.88 -8.22
N GLY A 9 -71.56 -1.72 -8.51
CA GLY A 9 -71.40 -0.83 -9.67
C GLY A 9 -70.44 0.32 -9.23
N ASP A 10 -69.96 1.12 -10.20
CA ASP A 10 -69.10 2.33 -10.11
C ASP A 10 -67.64 2.20 -9.63
N ARG A 11 -66.67 2.43 -10.53
CA ARG A 11 -65.30 2.95 -10.26
C ARG A 11 -64.50 3.29 -11.55
N PRO A 12 -63.39 4.07 -11.46
CA PRO A 12 -62.75 4.78 -12.58
C PRO A 12 -61.51 4.08 -13.20
N ALA A 13 -61.12 4.55 -14.39
CA ALA A 13 -59.84 4.46 -15.11
C ALA A 13 -59.07 3.12 -15.14
N GLU A 14 -58.97 2.50 -16.33
CA GLU A 14 -57.85 1.62 -16.67
C GLU A 14 -57.38 1.84 -18.12
N ASP A 15 -56.06 1.73 -18.27
CA ASP A 15 -55.23 1.90 -19.44
C ASP A 15 -55.55 0.90 -20.55
N VAL A 16 -55.61 1.40 -21.79
CA VAL A 16 -55.77 0.58 -22.99
C VAL A 16 -54.38 0.22 -23.53
N ASP A 17 -53.99 -1.04 -23.32
CA ASP A 17 -52.99 -1.72 -24.12
C ASP A 17 -53.54 -2.04 -25.52
N GLY A 18 -52.70 -1.79 -26.54
CA GLY A 18 -52.75 -2.52 -27.81
C GLY A 18 -53.14 -1.72 -29.06
N ILE A 19 -52.16 -1.12 -29.74
CA ILE A 19 -52.07 -1.15 -31.21
C ILE A 19 -50.60 -1.37 -31.58
N GLY A 20 -50.34 -2.49 -32.27
CA GLY A 20 -49.02 -2.91 -32.71
C GLY A 20 -48.48 -2.09 -33.87
N ASN A 21 -47.17 -1.89 -33.86
CA ASN A 21 -46.38 -1.57 -35.05
C ASN A 21 -45.40 -2.72 -35.28
N ALA A 22 -45.31 -3.17 -36.53
CA ALA A 22 -44.45 -4.28 -36.96
C ALA A 22 -43.04 -4.15 -36.37
N GLN A 23 -42.62 -5.14 -35.57
CA GLN A 23 -41.28 -5.21 -35.00
C GLN A 23 -40.28 -5.55 -36.11
N GLN A 24 -39.31 -4.67 -36.31
CA GLN A 24 -38.15 -4.98 -37.16
C GLN A 24 -37.30 -6.08 -36.48
N PRO A 25 -36.87 -7.11 -37.22
CA PRO A 25 -36.00 -8.14 -36.69
C PRO A 25 -34.63 -7.53 -36.35
N GLY A 26 -34.27 -7.50 -35.06
CA GLY A 26 -32.96 -7.02 -34.61
C GLY A 26 -32.89 -6.39 -33.21
N GLN A 27 -34.02 -6.13 -32.54
CA GLN A 27 -34.03 -5.48 -31.21
C GLN A 27 -34.38 -6.41 -30.05
N THR A 28 -35.06 -7.51 -30.36
CA THR A 28 -35.41 -8.56 -29.40
C THR A 28 -34.37 -9.68 -29.46
N GLY A 29 -33.74 -9.98 -28.33
CA GLY A 29 -32.82 -11.09 -28.18
C GLY A 29 -33.37 -12.15 -27.25
N ILE A 30 -32.88 -13.38 -27.40
CA ILE A 30 -33.11 -14.48 -26.47
C ILE A 30 -32.07 -14.33 -25.35
N PHE A 31 -32.51 -14.37 -24.10
CA PHE A 31 -31.61 -14.40 -22.96
C PHE A 31 -32.05 -15.49 -21.98
N TRP A 32 -31.10 -15.99 -21.23
CA TRP A 32 -31.36 -16.91 -20.14
C TRP A 32 -31.86 -16.14 -18.92
N ASP A 33 -33.13 -16.35 -18.54
CA ASP A 33 -33.65 -15.80 -17.29
C ASP A 33 -33.26 -16.73 -16.13
N THR A 34 -32.26 -16.31 -15.36
CA THR A 34 -31.74 -17.08 -14.22
C THR A 34 -32.77 -17.28 -13.11
N LEU A 35 -33.81 -16.44 -13.01
CA LEU A 35 -34.87 -16.58 -12.01
C LEU A 35 -35.92 -17.62 -12.40
N SER A 36 -36.27 -17.69 -13.68
CA SER A 36 -37.25 -18.68 -14.17
C SER A 36 -36.60 -19.96 -14.71
N GLY A 37 -35.28 -19.97 -14.91
CA GLY A 37 -34.52 -21.10 -15.46
C GLY A 37 -34.89 -21.42 -16.89
N LYS A 38 -35.33 -20.42 -17.67
CA LYS A 38 -35.83 -20.60 -19.04
C LYS A 38 -35.30 -19.51 -19.97
N GLU A 39 -35.12 -19.89 -21.23
CA GLU A 39 -34.91 -18.91 -22.29
C GLU A 39 -36.14 -18.03 -22.47
N THR A 40 -35.93 -16.72 -22.39
CA THR A 40 -36.98 -15.71 -22.53
C THR A 40 -36.57 -14.71 -23.61
N THR A 41 -37.54 -14.22 -24.39
CA THR A 41 -37.30 -13.18 -25.40
C THR A 41 -37.71 -11.81 -24.87
N ARG A 42 -36.80 -10.84 -24.90
CA ARG A 42 -37.08 -9.43 -24.57
C ARG A 42 -36.29 -8.48 -25.47
N ARG A 43 -36.64 -7.19 -25.44
CA ARG A 43 -35.83 -6.15 -26.08
C ARG A 43 -34.50 -6.02 -25.32
N LEU A 44 -33.40 -6.37 -25.98
CA LEU A 44 -32.04 -6.27 -25.43
C LEU A 44 -31.25 -5.09 -26.05
N ALA A 45 -31.70 -4.57 -27.18
CA ALA A 45 -31.11 -3.40 -27.84
C ALA A 45 -32.20 -2.44 -28.32
N CYS A 46 -31.90 -1.13 -28.34
CA CYS A 46 -32.78 -0.09 -28.85
C CYS A 46 -31.93 0.96 -29.57
N GLN A 47 -32.19 1.20 -30.85
CA GLN A 47 -31.52 2.28 -31.59
C GLN A 47 -32.18 3.63 -31.28
N ARG A 48 -31.50 4.72 -31.66
CA ARG A 48 -31.91 6.09 -31.34
C ARG A 48 -33.26 6.44 -31.97
N GLU A 49 -33.49 5.95 -33.17
CA GLU A 49 -34.66 6.19 -34.02
C GLU A 49 -35.93 5.53 -33.47
N ASP A 50 -35.77 4.48 -32.65
CA ASP A 50 -36.87 3.73 -32.04
C ASP A 50 -37.30 4.27 -30.67
N ILE A 51 -36.59 5.29 -30.19
CA ILE A 51 -36.93 5.99 -28.94
C ILE A 51 -38.04 6.99 -29.26
N THR A 52 -39.23 6.71 -28.74
CA THR A 52 -40.44 7.51 -28.88
C THR A 52 -40.89 8.03 -27.51
N ALA A 53 -40.12 8.98 -26.96
CA ALA A 53 -40.44 9.62 -25.68
C ALA A 53 -41.82 10.29 -25.71
N ARG A 54 -42.73 9.87 -24.84
CA ARG A 54 -44.11 10.40 -24.78
C ARG A 54 -44.20 11.50 -23.74
N LYS A 55 -44.96 12.56 -24.03
CA LYS A 55 -45.23 13.64 -23.07
C LYS A 55 -45.92 13.06 -21.83
N VAL A 56 -45.42 13.38 -20.65
CA VAL A 56 -46.05 12.97 -19.38
C VAL A 56 -47.24 13.88 -19.08
N TYR A 57 -48.37 13.31 -18.68
CA TYR A 57 -49.60 14.05 -18.37
C TYR A 57 -49.34 15.11 -17.30
N ASN A 58 -49.75 16.36 -17.56
CA ASN A 58 -49.51 17.53 -16.70
C ASN A 58 -48.02 17.80 -16.32
N ALA A 59 -47.07 17.43 -17.18
CA ALA A 59 -45.65 17.74 -16.95
C ALA A 59 -44.93 18.24 -18.21
N ASP A 60 -43.87 19.02 -17.98
CA ASP A 60 -43.08 19.68 -19.02
C ASP A 60 -41.85 18.85 -19.42
N PHE A 61 -42.03 17.54 -19.57
CA PHE A 61 -41.02 16.63 -20.10
C PHE A 61 -41.67 15.42 -20.79
N ARG A 62 -40.90 14.77 -21.67
CA ARG A 62 -41.23 13.49 -22.29
C ARG A 62 -40.40 12.38 -21.67
N PHE A 63 -40.96 11.18 -21.62
CA PHE A 63 -40.36 10.03 -20.95
C PHE A 63 -40.64 8.74 -21.73
N GLN A 64 -39.64 7.87 -21.78
CA GLN A 64 -39.82 6.48 -22.20
C GLN A 64 -38.90 5.57 -21.38
N LYS A 65 -39.49 4.54 -20.77
CA LYS A 65 -38.73 3.40 -20.25
C LYS A 65 -38.38 2.49 -21.42
N VAL A 66 -37.10 2.23 -21.62
CA VAL A 66 -36.57 1.44 -22.75
C VAL A 66 -36.28 0.01 -22.32
N PHE A 67 -35.65 -0.15 -21.14
CA PHE A 67 -35.31 -1.45 -20.57
C PHE A 67 -35.89 -1.60 -19.16
N ALA A 68 -36.30 -2.81 -18.81
CA ALA A 68 -36.74 -3.15 -17.47
C ALA A 68 -36.43 -4.61 -17.15
N VAL A 69 -35.91 -4.86 -15.95
CA VAL A 69 -35.67 -6.19 -15.40
C VAL A 69 -36.47 -6.30 -14.12
N GLY A 70 -37.69 -6.84 -14.21
CA GLY A 70 -38.63 -6.91 -13.09
C GLY A 70 -38.80 -5.54 -12.40
N ASP A 71 -38.81 -5.56 -11.07
CA ASP A 71 -38.82 -4.33 -10.25
C ASP A 71 -37.41 -3.84 -9.86
N SER A 72 -36.36 -4.62 -10.16
CA SER A 72 -34.99 -4.37 -9.71
C SER A 72 -34.24 -3.33 -10.54
N MET A 73 -34.56 -3.18 -11.83
CA MET A 73 -33.92 -2.17 -12.68
C MET A 73 -34.85 -1.65 -13.77
N ALA A 74 -34.77 -0.35 -14.03
CA ALA A 74 -35.37 0.28 -15.20
C ALA A 74 -34.41 1.30 -15.80
N ALA A 75 -34.32 1.36 -17.13
CA ALA A 75 -33.53 2.36 -17.83
C ALA A 75 -34.29 2.94 -19.02
N GLY A 76 -34.00 4.17 -19.40
CA GLY A 76 -34.69 4.83 -20.50
C GLY A 76 -34.26 6.27 -20.75
N ILE A 77 -35.11 7.04 -21.42
CA ILE A 77 -34.82 8.42 -21.83
C ILE A 77 -35.82 9.40 -21.21
N VAL A 78 -35.29 10.57 -20.84
CA VAL A 78 -36.03 11.78 -20.49
C VAL A 78 -35.66 12.88 -21.47
N GLU A 79 -36.66 13.52 -22.07
CA GLU A 79 -36.47 14.71 -22.92
C GLU A 79 -37.19 15.89 -22.28
N ILE A 80 -36.47 16.98 -22.01
CA ILE A 80 -37.00 18.18 -21.37
C ILE A 80 -36.92 19.31 -22.40
N PRO A 81 -38.06 19.83 -22.91
CA PRO A 81 -38.07 20.93 -23.85
C PRO A 81 -37.40 22.20 -23.32
N VAL A 82 -37.09 23.15 -24.19
CA VAL A 82 -36.55 24.47 -23.78
C VAL A 82 -37.46 25.13 -22.74
N GLY A 83 -36.89 25.51 -21.60
CA GLY A 83 -37.62 26.08 -20.46
C GLY A 83 -38.50 25.08 -19.67
N GLY A 84 -38.54 23.82 -20.09
CA GLY A 84 -39.26 22.75 -19.40
C GLY A 84 -38.54 22.26 -18.14
N SER A 85 -39.28 21.59 -17.27
CA SER A 85 -38.76 21.01 -16.03
C SER A 85 -39.38 19.66 -15.73
N LYS A 86 -38.55 18.77 -15.19
CA LYS A 86 -38.98 17.62 -14.42
C LYS A 86 -39.13 18.04 -12.96
N PRO A 87 -40.37 18.12 -12.44
CA PRO A 87 -40.63 18.64 -11.09
C PRO A 87 -40.06 17.71 -10.00
N ALA A 88 -39.94 18.26 -8.80
CA ALA A 88 -39.39 17.56 -7.64
C ALA A 88 -40.10 16.22 -7.38
N LYS A 89 -39.33 15.13 -7.35
CA LYS A 89 -39.77 13.79 -6.97
C LYS A 89 -38.79 13.17 -5.99
N THR A 90 -39.27 12.29 -5.11
CA THR A 90 -38.40 11.46 -4.28
C THR A 90 -38.00 10.20 -5.03
N SER A 91 -36.73 9.81 -4.97
CA SER A 91 -36.21 8.56 -5.54
C SER A 91 -36.76 7.29 -4.85
N LYS A 92 -37.43 7.45 -3.71
CA LYS A 92 -38.07 6.40 -2.89
C LYS A 92 -37.07 5.27 -2.61
N THR A 93 -37.31 4.09 -3.16
CA THR A 93 -36.53 2.86 -2.94
C THR A 93 -35.49 2.59 -4.04
N GLY A 94 -35.40 3.46 -5.06
CA GLY A 94 -34.43 3.35 -6.14
C GLY A 94 -33.31 4.38 -6.05
N SER A 95 -32.11 4.02 -6.49
CA SER A 95 -31.07 4.99 -6.82
C SER A 95 -31.11 5.25 -8.33
N LEU A 96 -31.16 6.53 -8.74
CA LEU A 96 -31.26 6.93 -10.15
C LEU A 96 -29.97 7.60 -10.62
N THR A 97 -29.38 7.10 -11.69
CA THR A 97 -28.29 7.77 -12.40
C THR A 97 -28.85 8.39 -13.67
N PHE A 98 -28.51 9.66 -13.92
CA PHE A 98 -28.82 10.35 -15.16
C PHE A 98 -27.52 10.66 -15.92
N PHE A 99 -27.55 10.50 -17.24
CA PHE A 99 -26.49 10.92 -18.17
C PHE A 99 -27.09 11.90 -19.17
N VAL A 100 -26.53 13.10 -19.28
CA VAL A 100 -27.00 14.13 -20.21
C VAL A 100 -26.39 13.84 -21.57
N SER A 101 -27.17 13.28 -22.48
CA SER A 101 -26.71 13.00 -23.84
C SER A 101 -26.65 14.26 -24.70
N GLU A 102 -27.62 15.17 -24.54
CA GLU A 102 -27.73 16.41 -25.32
C GLU A 102 -28.28 17.56 -24.46
N GLY A 103 -27.84 18.79 -24.75
CA GLY A 103 -28.20 19.99 -24.01
C GLY A 103 -27.47 20.16 -22.68
N SER A 104 -28.08 20.89 -21.75
CA SER A 104 -27.55 21.18 -20.42
C SER A 104 -28.71 21.31 -19.45
N VAL A 105 -28.60 20.67 -18.27
CA VAL A 105 -29.65 20.71 -17.26
C VAL A 105 -29.14 21.22 -15.93
N ARG A 106 -30.03 21.80 -15.13
CA ARG A 106 -29.82 22.01 -13.71
C ARG A 106 -30.49 20.88 -12.93
N ALA A 107 -29.69 20.00 -12.35
CA ALA A 107 -30.16 18.95 -11.46
C ALA A 107 -30.10 19.45 -10.01
N ARG A 108 -31.24 19.49 -9.31
CA ARG A 108 -31.27 19.68 -7.86
C ARG A 108 -31.44 18.32 -7.19
N ILE A 109 -30.57 17.99 -6.23
CA ILE A 109 -30.69 16.80 -5.36
C ILE A 109 -30.64 17.29 -3.92
N HIS A 110 -31.73 17.10 -3.18
CA HIS A 110 -31.96 17.71 -1.87
C HIS A 110 -31.74 19.24 -1.93
N SER A 111 -30.80 19.78 -1.15
CA SER A 111 -30.45 21.20 -1.13
C SER A 111 -29.35 21.59 -2.14
N SER A 112 -28.73 20.63 -2.81
CA SER A 112 -27.62 20.86 -3.73
C SER A 112 -28.11 21.00 -5.18
N SER A 113 -27.56 21.97 -5.91
CA SER A 113 -27.89 22.22 -7.32
C SER A 113 -26.64 22.16 -8.20
N PHE A 114 -26.71 21.40 -9.28
CA PHE A 114 -25.60 21.21 -10.24
C PHE A 114 -26.06 21.57 -11.64
N VAL A 115 -25.22 22.22 -12.43
CA VAL A 115 -25.45 22.37 -13.88
C VAL A 115 -24.61 21.32 -14.59
N VAL A 116 -25.26 20.45 -15.36
CA VAL A 116 -24.66 19.29 -16.01
C VAL A 116 -24.92 19.40 -17.51
N GLY A 117 -23.86 19.63 -18.29
CA GLY A 117 -23.90 19.67 -19.75
C GLY A 117 -23.81 18.29 -20.40
N ALA A 118 -23.95 18.24 -21.72
CA ALA A 118 -23.80 17.03 -22.52
C ALA A 118 -22.49 16.27 -22.21
N GLY A 119 -22.57 14.96 -22.06
CA GLY A 119 -21.48 14.08 -21.62
C GLY A 119 -21.35 13.96 -20.09
N GLY A 120 -22.05 14.82 -19.32
CA GLY A 120 -22.05 14.76 -17.86
C GLY A 120 -23.06 13.77 -17.29
N MET A 121 -22.85 13.33 -16.06
CA MET A 121 -23.75 12.44 -15.33
C MET A 121 -23.95 12.89 -13.88
N PHE A 122 -25.08 12.52 -13.29
CA PHE A 122 -25.35 12.77 -11.88
C PHE A 122 -26.19 11.65 -11.26
N LEU A 123 -25.99 11.43 -9.96
CA LEU A 123 -26.67 10.40 -9.17
C LEU A 123 -27.70 11.05 -8.23
N VAL A 124 -28.88 10.46 -8.18
CA VAL A 124 -29.91 10.69 -7.15
C VAL A 124 -29.95 9.44 -6.26
N PRO A 125 -29.34 9.47 -5.07
CA PRO A 125 -29.37 8.32 -4.16
C PRO A 125 -30.79 8.01 -3.68
N ILE A 126 -31.00 6.80 -3.18
CA ILE A 126 -32.25 6.36 -2.53
C ILE A 126 -32.74 7.38 -1.48
N GLY A 127 -34.06 7.56 -1.37
CA GLY A 127 -34.70 8.48 -0.41
C GLY A 127 -34.55 9.98 -0.67
N ASN A 128 -33.81 10.41 -1.70
CA ASN A 128 -33.55 11.83 -1.94
C ASN A 128 -34.59 12.47 -2.88
N GLN A 129 -34.97 13.72 -2.59
CA GLN A 129 -35.75 14.55 -3.53
C GLN A 129 -34.84 15.10 -4.64
N TYR A 130 -35.35 15.11 -5.87
CA TYR A 130 -34.64 15.69 -7.01
C TYR A 130 -35.57 16.35 -8.03
N SER A 131 -35.08 17.40 -8.69
CA SER A 131 -35.73 18.06 -9.84
C SER A 131 -34.71 18.31 -10.95
N ILE A 132 -35.15 18.45 -12.20
CA ILE A 132 -34.26 18.69 -13.35
C ILE A 132 -34.86 19.78 -14.23
N ASP A 133 -34.17 20.90 -14.40
CA ASP A 133 -34.58 21.99 -15.30
C ASP A 133 -33.71 22.00 -16.56
N ASN A 134 -34.29 22.22 -17.74
CA ASN A 134 -33.50 22.45 -18.94
C ASN A 134 -32.90 23.86 -18.94
N MET A 135 -31.58 23.96 -19.11
CA MET A 135 -30.79 25.19 -19.15
C MET A 135 -30.26 25.52 -20.55
N ALA A 136 -30.48 24.65 -21.55
CA ALA A 136 -30.07 24.85 -22.93
C ALA A 136 -31.13 25.59 -23.76
N GLU A 137 -30.67 26.23 -24.84
CA GLU A 137 -31.53 26.89 -25.84
C GLU A 137 -32.20 25.89 -26.81
N HIS A 138 -32.01 24.59 -26.60
CA HIS A 138 -32.63 23.48 -27.32
C HIS A 138 -33.07 22.38 -26.33
N ASP A 139 -33.85 21.41 -26.79
CA ASP A 139 -34.35 20.32 -25.96
C ASP A 139 -33.17 19.53 -25.34
N SER A 140 -33.23 19.31 -24.02
CA SER A 140 -32.25 18.49 -23.31
C SER A 140 -32.67 17.04 -23.28
N ARG A 141 -31.75 16.13 -23.57
CA ARG A 141 -31.99 14.68 -23.63
C ARG A 141 -31.09 13.95 -22.66
N LEU A 142 -31.69 13.17 -21.77
CA LEU A 142 -31.01 12.45 -20.71
C LEU A 142 -31.33 10.97 -20.79
N PHE A 143 -30.31 10.13 -20.67
CA PHE A 143 -30.48 8.74 -20.29
C PHE A 143 -30.66 8.65 -18.78
N PHE A 144 -31.52 7.77 -18.30
CA PHE A 144 -31.63 7.42 -16.89
C PHE A 144 -31.52 5.91 -16.69
N ALA A 145 -30.92 5.50 -15.58
CA ALA A 145 -30.96 4.15 -15.06
C ALA A 145 -31.34 4.20 -13.57
N GLU A 146 -32.36 3.44 -13.20
CA GLU A 146 -32.84 3.28 -11.84
C GLU A 146 -32.57 1.84 -11.40
N ALA A 147 -31.87 1.67 -10.30
CA ALA A 147 -31.67 0.38 -9.64
C ALA A 147 -32.40 0.36 -8.29
N ARG A 148 -33.12 -0.72 -8.02
CA ARG A 148 -33.82 -1.00 -6.76
C ARG A 148 -33.26 -2.29 -6.15
N GLY A 149 -33.17 -2.34 -4.83
CA GLY A 149 -32.77 -3.56 -4.12
C GLY A 149 -33.77 -4.71 -4.32
N PRO A 150 -33.34 -5.97 -4.12
CA PRO A 150 -34.26 -7.11 -4.13
C PRO A 150 -35.34 -6.91 -3.05
N HIS A 151 -36.58 -7.31 -3.36
CA HIS A 151 -37.72 -7.26 -2.44
C HIS A 151 -37.31 -7.83 -1.07
N SER A 152 -37.21 -6.97 -0.05
CA SER A 152 -37.48 -7.41 1.32
C SER A 152 -38.93 -7.88 1.33
N ASN A 153 -39.18 -9.13 1.73
CA ASN A 153 -40.53 -9.58 2.03
C ASN A 153 -41.23 -8.50 2.86
N SER A 154 -42.49 -8.21 2.51
CA SER A 154 -43.37 -7.23 3.14
C SER A 154 -43.74 -7.54 4.60
N ASP A 155 -42.94 -8.36 5.30
CA ASP A 155 -43.07 -8.71 6.71
C ASP A 155 -41.91 -8.20 7.58
N ASP A 156 -40.79 -7.73 7.00
CA ASP A 156 -39.66 -7.17 7.79
C ASP A 156 -39.70 -5.63 7.96
N VAL A 157 -40.75 -4.96 7.48
CA VAL A 157 -41.00 -3.52 7.74
C VAL A 157 -42.02 -3.31 8.87
N ARG A 158 -42.63 -4.38 9.41
CA ARG A 158 -43.58 -4.30 10.54
C ARG A 158 -42.92 -4.28 11.94
N GLY A 159 -41.61 -4.05 12.01
CA GLY A 159 -40.86 -3.93 13.26
C GLY A 159 -40.27 -2.55 13.57
N VAL A 160 -40.37 -1.58 12.65
CA VAL A 160 -39.69 -0.27 12.81
C VAL A 160 -40.61 0.95 12.56
N GLU A 161 -41.87 0.77 12.17
CA GLU A 161 -42.90 1.85 12.14
C GLU A 161 -43.62 2.01 13.49
N GLY A 162 -42.87 2.06 14.60
CA GLY A 162 -43.41 2.26 15.95
C GLY A 162 -42.63 3.25 16.81
N VAL A 163 -41.58 3.86 16.28
CA VAL A 163 -40.77 4.85 17.00
C VAL A 163 -40.52 5.99 16.03
N ILE A 164 -40.90 7.21 16.42
CA ILE A 164 -40.88 8.46 15.62
C ILE A 164 -42.16 8.71 14.80
N ASP A 165 -43.35 8.68 15.43
CA ASP A 165 -44.46 9.57 15.00
C ASP A 165 -45.51 9.86 16.10
N HIS A 166 -45.05 10.02 17.34
CA HIS A 166 -45.85 10.60 18.42
C HIS A 166 -45.03 11.59 19.25
N ALA A 167 -44.58 12.68 18.63
CA ALA A 167 -44.20 13.89 19.34
C ALA A 167 -44.10 15.11 18.41
N ALA A 168 -45.24 15.57 17.86
CA ALA A 168 -45.59 16.99 17.86
C ALA A 168 -46.91 17.22 17.11
N GLN A 169 -47.80 17.96 17.77
CA GLN A 169 -49.05 18.56 17.28
C GLN A 169 -50.29 17.69 17.46
N ASP A 170 -50.91 17.75 18.64
CA ASP A 170 -51.95 18.78 18.80
C ASP A 170 -52.42 18.96 20.25
N ALA A 171 -52.92 20.18 20.48
CA ALA A 171 -53.95 20.57 21.44
C ALA A 171 -53.53 21.13 22.82
N VAL A 172 -53.50 22.47 22.82
CA VAL A 172 -54.13 23.35 23.80
C VAL A 172 -55.38 22.72 24.45
N GLY A 173 -55.50 22.84 25.78
CA GLY A 173 -56.82 22.97 26.43
C GLY A 173 -57.13 22.04 27.61
N HIS A 174 -56.76 22.52 28.81
CA HIS A 174 -57.64 22.60 29.99
C HIS A 174 -58.43 21.37 30.51
N ARG A 175 -58.08 21.01 31.77
CA ARG A 175 -58.93 21.00 33.01
C ARG A 175 -59.22 19.64 33.68
N PHE A 176 -58.79 19.60 34.95
CA PHE A 176 -59.42 19.01 36.16
C PHE A 176 -59.65 17.49 36.18
N ALA A 177 -59.44 16.73 37.26
CA ALA A 177 -59.08 17.00 38.65
C ALA A 177 -58.66 15.68 39.34
N GLU A 178 -58.22 15.81 40.60
CA GLU A 178 -58.07 14.78 41.67
C GLU A 178 -56.94 13.76 41.50
N GLY A 179 -56.06 13.51 42.47
CA GLY A 179 -55.97 13.92 43.87
C GLY A 179 -55.24 12.83 44.66
N ALA A 180 -54.50 13.25 45.69
CA ALA A 180 -53.79 12.45 46.72
C ALA A 180 -52.45 11.79 46.29
N GLU A 181 -51.37 11.82 47.06
CA GLU A 181 -51.06 12.33 48.40
C GLU A 181 -49.53 12.35 48.59
N SER A 182 -49.04 13.34 49.36
CA SER A 182 -47.85 13.41 50.27
C SER A 182 -46.62 12.50 50.06
N GLU A 183 -45.37 12.94 50.24
CA GLU A 183 -44.82 13.60 51.43
C GLU A 183 -43.60 14.49 51.12
N GLU A 184 -43.46 15.52 51.95
CA GLU A 184 -42.32 16.44 52.09
C GLU A 184 -41.11 15.74 52.72
N GLU A 185 -39.89 16.18 52.39
CA GLU A 185 -38.97 16.59 53.47
C GLU A 185 -37.97 17.66 53.00
N THR A 186 -38.07 18.79 53.69
CA THR A 186 -37.25 20.01 53.70
C THR A 186 -35.99 19.86 54.56
N THR A 187 -34.91 20.58 54.21
CA THR A 187 -34.10 21.50 55.09
C THR A 187 -32.83 21.97 54.34
N THR A 188 -32.67 23.24 53.91
CA THR A 188 -32.12 24.43 54.61
C THR A 188 -30.65 24.26 55.08
N ILE A 189 -29.62 25.09 54.77
CA ILE A 189 -29.46 26.54 54.95
C ILE A 189 -28.13 27.06 54.31
N SER A 190 -28.22 28.26 53.70
CA SER A 190 -27.27 29.38 53.48
C SER A 190 -25.76 29.23 53.17
N MET A 191 -25.34 29.90 52.09
CA MET A 191 -24.05 30.58 51.94
C MET A 191 -24.01 31.94 52.66
N PRO A 192 -22.82 32.56 52.81
CA PRO A 192 -22.64 33.81 52.05
C PRO A 192 -21.31 33.94 51.29
N GLU A 193 -21.49 34.46 50.07
CA GLU A 193 -20.70 35.38 49.24
C GLU A 193 -19.17 35.61 49.45
N SER A 194 -18.42 35.46 48.33
CA SER A 194 -17.79 36.63 47.68
C SER A 194 -17.39 36.37 46.21
N LYS A 195 -18.16 37.00 45.31
CA LYS A 195 -17.93 37.47 43.93
C LYS A 195 -16.64 37.07 43.16
N SER A 196 -16.83 36.40 42.02
CA SER A 196 -16.11 36.64 40.76
C SER A 196 -17.04 36.41 39.56
N LYS A 197 -16.94 37.28 38.53
CA LYS A 197 -17.86 37.35 37.38
C LYS A 197 -17.55 36.26 36.35
N VAL A 198 -18.56 35.48 35.98
CA VAL A 198 -18.62 34.69 34.75
C VAL A 198 -19.74 35.27 33.89
N ALA A 199 -19.43 35.65 32.65
CA ALA A 199 -20.41 36.05 31.65
C ALA A 199 -20.76 34.83 30.79
N THR A 200 -22.00 34.41 30.87
CA THR A 200 -22.63 33.38 30.04
C THR A 200 -22.83 33.88 28.61
N MET A 201 -22.38 33.10 27.62
CA MET A 201 -22.67 33.30 26.21
C MET A 201 -24.18 33.20 25.97
N ALA A 202 -24.76 34.29 25.47
CA ALA A 202 -26.10 34.32 24.93
C ALA A 202 -26.06 33.83 23.48
N SER A 203 -26.94 32.88 23.17
CA SER A 203 -27.39 32.57 21.81
C SER A 203 -28.05 33.82 21.21
N SER A 204 -27.40 34.41 20.20
CA SER A 204 -28.00 35.45 19.37
C SER A 204 -28.61 34.81 18.14
N LYS A 205 -29.95 34.81 18.10
CA LYS A 205 -30.76 34.77 16.87
C LYS A 205 -30.18 35.76 15.86
N GLU A 206 -29.77 35.29 14.69
CA GLU A 206 -29.66 36.14 13.53
C GLU A 206 -31.00 36.18 12.78
N VAL A 207 -31.36 37.40 12.45
CA VAL A 207 -32.60 37.87 11.86
C VAL A 207 -32.53 37.62 10.35
N TYR A 208 -33.55 36.98 9.79
CA TYR A 208 -33.78 36.99 8.35
C TYR A 208 -34.25 38.38 7.94
N ASP A 209 -33.40 39.11 7.22
CA ASP A 209 -33.82 40.30 6.47
C ASP A 209 -34.30 39.84 5.08
N GLU A 210 -35.60 39.98 4.84
CA GLU A 210 -36.18 39.95 3.50
C GLU A 210 -35.81 41.26 2.79
N ALA A 211 -34.87 41.19 1.85
CA ALA A 211 -34.67 42.24 0.85
C ALA A 211 -34.60 41.62 -0.55
N THR A 212 -35.66 41.89 -1.30
CA THR A 212 -35.79 41.75 -2.75
C THR A 212 -34.65 42.44 -3.49
N GLY A 213 -33.95 41.72 -4.36
CA GLY A 213 -33.04 42.32 -5.34
C GLY A 213 -32.08 41.29 -5.94
N ALA A 214 -32.09 41.14 -7.26
CA ALA A 214 -31.12 40.35 -8.00
C ALA A 214 -29.69 40.80 -7.65
N GLY A 215 -28.91 39.93 -6.98
CA GLY A 215 -27.52 40.15 -6.63
C GLY A 215 -26.73 38.87 -6.87
N THR A 216 -25.72 38.95 -7.74
CA THR A 216 -24.74 37.91 -8.04
C THR A 216 -23.99 37.46 -6.79
N GLU A 217 -24.02 36.18 -6.45
CA GLU A 217 -23.09 35.59 -5.47
C GLU A 217 -21.65 35.75 -6.01
N HIS A 218 -20.81 36.51 -5.30
CA HIS A 218 -19.39 36.63 -5.65
C HIS A 218 -18.69 35.29 -5.38
N GLU A 219 -18.28 34.60 -6.45
CA GLU A 219 -17.47 33.38 -6.38
C GLU A 219 -16.14 33.68 -5.65
N ALA A 220 -15.80 32.92 -4.60
CA ALA A 220 -14.58 33.13 -3.84
C ALA A 220 -13.32 32.98 -4.73
N LEU A 221 -12.44 33.99 -4.69
CA LEU A 221 -11.27 34.06 -5.57
C LEU A 221 -10.29 32.89 -5.36
N ILE A 222 -10.13 32.41 -4.12
CA ILE A 222 -9.26 31.28 -3.77
C ILE A 222 -10.10 30.17 -3.16
N ARG A 223 -9.96 28.95 -3.67
CA ARG A 223 -10.71 27.75 -3.24
C ARG A 223 -9.76 26.57 -3.02
N PHE A 224 -9.79 25.96 -1.85
CA PHE A 224 -9.02 24.75 -1.54
C PHE A 224 -9.82 23.51 -1.94
N THR A 225 -9.17 22.51 -2.54
CA THR A 225 -9.84 21.29 -3.03
C THR A 225 -9.49 20.04 -2.23
N ASN A 226 -8.34 20.02 -1.54
CA ASN A 226 -7.89 18.85 -0.80
C ASN A 226 -7.87 19.04 0.73
N VAL A 227 -8.05 20.25 1.26
CA VAL A 227 -7.98 20.55 2.70
C VAL A 227 -9.22 21.30 3.17
N ARG A 228 -9.66 21.02 4.41
CA ARG A 228 -10.81 21.68 5.04
C ARG A 228 -10.38 22.58 6.19
N GLN A 229 -11.23 23.55 6.51
CA GLN A 229 -11.08 24.39 7.70
C GLN A 229 -11.08 23.53 8.97
N ASN A 230 -10.13 23.79 9.86
CA ASN A 230 -9.89 23.09 11.13
C ASN A 230 -9.55 21.60 10.99
N GLU A 231 -9.05 21.15 9.83
CA GLU A 231 -8.59 19.77 9.65
C GLU A 231 -7.36 19.48 10.53
N ILE A 232 -7.32 18.26 11.11
CA ILE A 232 -6.18 17.76 11.86
C ILE A 232 -5.19 17.12 10.88
N ILE A 233 -3.94 17.57 10.96
CA ILE A 233 -2.82 17.16 10.13
C ILE A 233 -1.80 16.44 11.00
N PHE A 234 -1.12 15.43 10.45
CA PHE A 234 -0.21 14.55 11.18
C PHE A 234 1.24 14.60 10.66
N HIS A 235 1.55 15.55 9.80
CA HIS A 235 2.86 15.73 9.14
C HIS A 235 3.23 17.23 9.05
N ARG A 236 4.54 17.51 8.94
CA ARG A 236 5.12 18.87 9.05
C ARG A 236 4.88 19.73 7.81
N LEU A 237 5.03 19.17 6.61
CA LEU A 237 4.90 19.90 5.34
C LEU A 237 3.57 19.57 4.66
N LEU A 238 2.61 20.51 4.67
CA LEU A 238 1.30 20.28 4.09
C LEU A 238 1.24 20.71 2.63
N LEU A 239 0.94 19.77 1.72
CA LEU A 239 0.60 20.06 0.33
C LEU A 239 -0.87 20.45 0.18
N ILE A 240 -1.11 21.68 -0.24
CA ILE A 240 -2.45 22.26 -0.45
C ILE A 240 -2.66 22.45 -1.95
N VAL A 241 -3.76 21.94 -2.45
CA VAL A 241 -4.16 22.03 -3.85
C VAL A 241 -5.47 22.79 -3.94
N GLY A 242 -5.61 23.63 -4.95
CA GLY A 242 -6.81 24.42 -5.12
C GLY A 242 -6.90 25.17 -6.43
N ARG A 243 -7.87 26.08 -6.47
CA ARG A 243 -8.10 26.99 -7.58
C ARG A 243 -8.01 28.44 -7.14
N ALA A 244 -7.37 29.28 -7.95
CA ALA A 244 -7.28 30.72 -7.71
C ALA A 244 -7.59 31.52 -8.98
N GLY A 245 -8.33 32.60 -8.83
CA GLY A 245 -8.74 33.47 -9.93
C GLY A 245 -10.08 33.08 -10.58
N THR A 246 -10.60 34.02 -11.36
CA THR A 246 -11.81 33.88 -12.20
C THR A 246 -11.47 34.34 -13.62
N PRO A 247 -12.33 34.07 -14.63
CA PRO A 247 -12.09 34.59 -15.99
C PRO A 247 -11.92 36.12 -16.06
N SER A 248 -12.51 36.87 -15.12
CA SER A 248 -12.39 38.33 -15.02
C SER A 248 -11.21 38.79 -14.15
N THR A 249 -10.63 37.90 -13.35
CA THR A 249 -9.58 38.22 -12.37
C THR A 249 -8.56 37.08 -12.36
N PRO A 250 -7.68 37.02 -13.38
CA PRO A 250 -6.64 36.00 -13.45
C PRO A 250 -5.62 36.19 -12.32
N VAL A 251 -5.25 35.08 -11.70
CA VAL A 251 -4.24 35.02 -10.64
C VAL A 251 -3.04 34.27 -11.19
N ARG A 252 -1.86 34.91 -11.21
CA ARG A 252 -0.62 34.32 -11.74
C ARG A 252 0.17 33.55 -10.70
N ALA A 253 0.05 33.98 -9.44
CA ALA A 253 0.79 33.41 -8.33
C ALA A 253 0.02 33.64 -7.02
N LEU A 254 0.34 32.82 -6.03
CA LEU A 254 -0.29 32.85 -4.73
C LEU A 254 0.78 32.78 -3.66
N VAL A 255 0.83 33.78 -2.79
CA VAL A 255 1.78 33.84 -1.68
C VAL A 255 1.13 33.19 -0.46
N ALA A 256 1.70 32.08 0.00
CA ALA A 256 1.29 31.41 1.21
C ALA A 256 2.13 31.93 2.38
N HIS A 257 1.49 32.55 3.36
CA HIS A 257 2.09 32.95 4.62
C HIS A 257 1.77 31.88 5.67
N PRO A 258 2.79 31.14 6.17
CA PRO A 258 2.63 30.26 7.32
C PRO A 258 2.14 31.01 8.56
N ASP A 259 1.79 30.26 9.61
CA ASP A 259 1.37 30.87 10.87
C ASP A 259 2.47 31.81 11.41
N PRO A 260 2.17 33.08 11.73
CA PRO A 260 3.21 34.04 12.14
C PRO A 260 4.02 33.62 13.38
N ARG A 261 3.48 32.70 14.19
CA ARG A 261 4.16 32.15 15.37
C ARG A 261 5.13 31.02 15.03
N SER A 262 5.20 30.55 13.78
CA SER A 262 6.03 29.42 13.37
C SER A 262 7.47 29.78 13.04
N GLY A 263 7.77 31.06 12.79
CA GLY A 263 9.08 31.51 12.29
C GLY A 263 9.33 31.24 10.81
N PHE A 264 8.40 30.57 10.11
CA PHE A 264 8.56 30.25 8.68
C PHE A 264 8.17 31.44 7.80
N GLY A 265 9.03 31.76 6.82
CA GLY A 265 8.80 32.83 5.86
C GLY A 265 7.69 32.53 4.86
N PRO A 266 7.09 33.56 4.24
CA PRO A 266 6.14 33.38 3.15
C PRO A 266 6.81 32.87 1.88
N ILE A 267 6.09 32.04 1.13
CA ILE A 267 6.58 31.48 -0.14
C ILE A 267 5.55 31.75 -1.23
N GLU A 268 6.03 32.20 -2.39
CA GLU A 268 5.23 32.39 -3.59
C GLU A 268 5.16 31.11 -4.42
N TRP A 269 3.94 30.74 -4.82
CA TRP A 269 3.67 29.54 -5.61
C TRP A 269 2.99 29.91 -6.92
N GLN A 270 3.39 29.24 -8.00
CA GLN A 270 2.80 29.45 -9.32
C GLN A 270 1.31 29.07 -9.35
N CYS A 271 0.52 29.84 -10.10
CA CYS A 271 -0.86 29.51 -10.44
C CYS A 271 -1.01 29.42 -11.96
N THR A 272 -1.39 28.24 -12.45
CA THR A 272 -1.48 27.95 -13.89
C THR A 272 -2.91 27.60 -14.25
N GLN A 273 -3.52 28.36 -15.17
CA GLN A 273 -4.92 28.18 -15.58
C GLN A 273 -5.86 28.01 -14.38
N SER A 274 -5.73 28.92 -13.41
CA SER A 274 -6.47 28.93 -12.15
C SER A 274 -6.25 27.72 -11.24
N HIS A 275 -5.23 26.88 -11.45
CA HIS A 275 -4.85 25.81 -10.53
C HIS A 275 -3.59 26.21 -9.78
N PHE A 276 -3.50 25.87 -8.50
CA PHE A 276 -2.29 26.06 -7.71
C PHE A 276 -1.99 24.84 -6.85
N LYS A 277 -0.72 24.70 -6.52
CA LYS A 277 -0.21 23.76 -5.52
C LYS A 277 0.77 24.50 -4.64
N THR A 278 0.56 24.46 -3.33
CA THR A 278 1.41 25.16 -2.36
C THR A 278 1.86 24.20 -1.27
N SER A 279 3.15 24.19 -0.96
CA SER A 279 3.69 23.43 0.18
C SER A 279 3.90 24.37 1.36
N VAL A 280 3.23 24.12 2.48
CA VAL A 280 3.26 25.02 3.65
C VAL A 280 3.77 24.27 4.88
N PRO A 281 4.88 24.70 5.50
CA PRO A 281 5.37 24.10 6.74
C PRO A 281 4.48 24.53 7.92
N LEU A 282 4.20 23.59 8.82
CA LEU A 282 3.32 23.79 9.97
C LEU A 282 4.11 23.81 11.28
N ARG A 283 3.70 24.65 12.23
CA ARG A 283 4.09 24.57 13.64
C ARG A 283 3.20 23.55 14.36
N GLU A 284 3.68 22.92 15.41
CA GLU A 284 2.83 22.06 16.23
C GLU A 284 1.65 22.85 16.86
N GLY A 285 0.48 22.21 16.92
CA GLY A 285 -0.77 22.83 17.35
C GLY A 285 -1.50 23.58 16.24
N GLU A 286 -2.22 24.63 16.60
CA GLU A 286 -3.06 25.39 15.66
C GLU A 286 -2.21 26.27 14.73
N ASN A 287 -2.51 26.25 13.43
CA ASN A 287 -1.88 27.07 12.41
C ASN A 287 -2.96 27.87 11.66
N THR A 288 -2.74 29.17 11.49
CA THR A 288 -3.51 30.01 10.57
C THR A 288 -2.65 30.41 9.38
N ILE A 289 -2.93 29.81 8.23
CA ILE A 289 -2.22 30.06 6.98
C ILE A 289 -2.98 31.13 6.21
N ARG A 290 -2.27 32.17 5.77
CA ARG A 290 -2.86 33.28 5.02
C ARG A 290 -2.38 33.24 3.58
N PHE A 291 -3.31 33.25 2.63
CA PHE A 291 -3.03 33.21 1.20
C PHE A 291 -3.36 34.54 0.55
N VAL A 292 -2.43 35.06 -0.25
CA VAL A 292 -2.55 36.32 -0.97
C VAL A 292 -2.44 36.05 -2.47
N ALA A 293 -3.48 36.41 -3.23
CA ALA A 293 -3.47 36.28 -4.69
C ALA A 293 -2.74 37.45 -5.35
N LYS A 294 -1.80 37.17 -6.26
CA LYS A 294 -1.21 38.16 -7.18
C LYS A 294 -2.00 38.20 -8.48
N ILE A 295 -2.70 39.32 -8.71
CA ILE A 295 -3.58 39.56 -9.86
C ILE A 295 -2.78 40.23 -10.99
N ASP A 296 -3.06 39.89 -12.25
CA ASP A 296 -2.41 40.53 -13.40
C ASP A 296 -2.80 42.01 -13.53
N GLY A 297 -1.80 42.88 -13.73
CA GLY A 297 -1.99 44.32 -13.98
C GLY A 297 -2.08 45.22 -12.75
N ALA A 298 -2.03 44.66 -11.53
CA ALA A 298 -1.80 45.44 -10.31
C ALA A 298 -0.30 45.76 -10.17
N SER A 299 0.05 47.01 -9.91
CA SER A 299 1.42 47.40 -9.57
C SER A 299 1.73 46.98 -8.13
N ASP A 300 3.00 46.64 -7.84
CA ASP A 300 3.43 46.31 -6.47
C ASP A 300 3.25 47.50 -5.48
N ASP A 301 2.98 48.71 -6.01
CA ASP A 301 2.73 49.97 -5.28
C ASP A 301 1.22 50.32 -5.13
N ASP A 302 0.30 49.50 -5.64
CA ASP A 302 -1.14 49.78 -5.52
C ASP A 302 -1.65 49.56 -4.08
N ASP A 303 -2.52 50.49 -3.64
CA ASP A 303 -3.10 50.63 -2.29
C ASP A 303 -3.37 49.29 -1.56
N PRO A 304 -2.86 49.08 -0.32
CA PRO A 304 -3.05 47.83 0.46
C PRO A 304 -4.50 47.43 0.73
N GLY A 305 -5.49 48.25 0.32
CA GLY A 305 -6.92 47.98 0.39
C GLY A 305 -7.51 47.06 -0.68
N HIS A 306 -6.75 46.55 -1.66
CA HIS A 306 -7.25 45.64 -2.72
C HIS A 306 -6.60 44.24 -2.74
N VAL A 307 -5.93 43.84 -1.66
CA VAL A 307 -5.32 42.51 -1.55
C VAL A 307 -6.36 41.46 -1.16
N THR A 308 -6.87 40.69 -2.13
CA THR A 308 -7.77 39.58 -1.83
C THR A 308 -7.02 38.50 -1.06
N THR A 309 -7.40 38.33 0.21
CA THR A 309 -6.75 37.43 1.15
C THR A 309 -7.74 36.35 1.61
N THR A 310 -7.31 35.10 1.64
CA THR A 310 -8.07 33.98 2.22
C THR A 310 -7.25 33.34 3.34
N GLN A 311 -7.89 32.93 4.43
CA GLN A 311 -7.24 32.20 5.52
C GLN A 311 -7.71 30.75 5.57
N LEU A 312 -6.81 29.86 5.97
CA LEU A 312 -7.07 28.46 6.25
C LEU A 312 -6.51 28.14 7.64
N THR A 313 -7.35 27.60 8.52
CA THR A 313 -6.90 27.12 9.83
C THR A 313 -6.79 25.61 9.79
N VAL A 314 -5.70 25.06 10.29
CA VAL A 314 -5.47 23.61 10.46
C VAL A 314 -4.76 23.36 11.79
N LYS A 315 -4.81 22.14 12.30
CA LYS A 315 -4.09 21.76 13.53
C LYS A 315 -3.09 20.66 13.21
N TYR A 316 -1.80 20.90 13.43
CA TYR A 316 -0.79 19.87 13.30
C TYR A 316 -0.56 19.17 14.64
N GLU A 317 -0.82 17.88 14.70
CA GLU A 317 -0.62 17.02 15.87
C GLU A 317 0.35 15.88 15.53
N PRO A 318 1.66 16.01 15.78
CA PRO A 318 2.60 14.92 15.51
C PRO A 318 2.20 13.65 16.28
N GLN A 319 2.33 12.51 15.60
CA GLN A 319 1.93 11.21 16.15
C GLN A 319 3.05 10.59 16.99
N ASN A 320 2.68 9.87 18.05
CA ASN A 320 3.62 9.09 18.85
C ASN A 320 3.82 7.71 18.21
N VAL A 321 4.47 7.68 17.04
CA VAL A 321 4.81 6.48 16.28
C VAL A 321 6.31 6.47 15.97
N PRO A 322 6.92 5.28 15.73
CA PRO A 322 8.32 5.20 15.33
C PRO A 322 8.59 6.08 14.09
N PRO A 323 9.68 6.89 14.09
CA PRO A 323 10.02 7.73 12.94
C PRO A 323 10.62 6.90 11.80
N LEU A 324 10.62 7.44 10.58
CA LEU A 324 11.61 7.09 9.57
C LEU A 324 12.86 7.93 9.88
N ARG A 325 14.00 7.31 10.18
CA ARG A 325 15.23 8.04 10.49
C ARG A 325 16.04 8.27 9.22
N ILE A 326 16.74 9.41 9.17
CA ILE A 326 17.59 9.78 8.04
C ILE A 326 19.05 9.77 8.51
N ALA A 327 19.92 9.14 7.73
CA ALA A 327 21.35 9.09 8.02
C ALA A 327 22.21 9.35 6.78
N ILE A 328 23.43 9.82 6.99
CA ILE A 328 24.47 9.97 5.97
C ILE A 328 25.67 9.11 6.37
N LEU A 329 26.04 8.15 5.52
CA LEU A 329 27.23 7.33 5.68
C LEU A 329 28.45 8.05 5.12
N LEU A 330 29.47 8.16 5.97
CA LEU A 330 30.76 8.77 5.72
C LEU A 330 31.84 7.69 5.76
N ALA A 331 32.83 7.80 4.87
CA ALA A 331 34.09 7.07 5.04
C ALA A 331 34.86 7.56 6.29
N LYS A 332 35.80 6.72 6.72
CA LYS A 332 36.64 6.94 7.90
C LYS A 332 37.42 8.25 7.82
N ASP A 333 37.92 8.57 6.64
CA ASP A 333 38.76 9.72 6.32
C ASP A 333 38.02 10.82 5.54
N SER A 334 36.68 10.79 5.48
CA SER A 334 35.90 11.90 4.91
C SER A 334 36.15 13.20 5.67
N PRO A 335 36.29 14.36 4.98
CA PRO A 335 36.63 15.65 5.58
C PRO A 335 35.44 16.34 6.27
N VAL A 336 34.73 15.59 7.11
CA VAL A 336 33.58 16.02 7.90
C VAL A 336 33.89 15.70 9.36
N ASP A 337 33.71 16.64 10.29
CA ASP A 337 33.87 16.37 11.72
C ASP A 337 32.57 15.81 12.32
N LEU A 338 32.65 14.72 13.11
CA LEU A 338 31.48 14.16 13.83
C LEU A 338 31.13 14.95 15.10
N LYS A 339 31.95 15.92 15.53
CA LYS A 339 31.65 16.65 16.75
C LYS A 339 30.43 17.53 16.51
N PRO A 340 29.39 17.44 17.35
CA PRO A 340 28.27 18.35 17.24
C PRO A 340 28.81 19.77 17.38
N THR A 341 28.59 20.60 16.38
CA THR A 341 28.87 22.03 16.50
C THR A 341 27.95 22.52 17.62
N PRO A 342 28.47 23.03 18.75
CA PRO A 342 27.62 23.58 19.79
C PRO A 342 26.81 24.72 19.17
N ILE A 343 25.50 24.71 19.40
CA ILE A 343 24.58 25.77 19.01
C ILE A 343 25.15 27.08 19.56
N PRO A 344 25.50 28.08 18.72
CA PRO A 344 25.97 29.35 19.22
C PRO A 344 24.80 30.07 19.89
N THR A 345 24.84 30.16 21.23
CA THR A 345 24.06 31.16 21.96
C THR A 345 24.41 32.55 21.42
N ALA A 346 23.39 33.27 20.96
CA ALA A 346 23.49 34.51 20.22
C ALA A 346 24.40 35.58 20.85
N THR A 347 25.07 36.35 20.00
CA THR A 347 25.24 37.79 20.19
C THR A 347 25.13 38.48 18.83
N ILE A 348 24.15 39.38 18.74
CA ILE A 348 23.77 40.17 17.57
C ILE A 348 24.86 41.22 17.30
N ASP A 349 25.25 41.41 16.03
CA ASP A 349 25.44 42.77 15.49
C ASP A 349 25.49 42.86 13.94
N ALA A 350 24.61 43.73 13.44
CA ALA A 350 24.64 44.62 12.25
C ALA A 350 25.00 44.11 10.82
N LYS A 351 23.92 43.95 10.02
CA LYS A 351 23.69 44.28 8.59
C LYS A 351 24.86 44.32 7.58
N PRO A 352 24.73 43.60 6.44
CA PRO A 352 25.32 43.98 5.16
C PRO A 352 24.29 44.60 4.18
N LYS A 353 24.78 45.51 3.33
CA LYS A 353 24.07 46.26 2.28
C LYS A 353 23.72 45.37 1.07
N PRO A 354 22.58 45.59 0.39
CA PRO A 354 22.18 44.80 -0.79
C PRO A 354 23.06 45.07 -2.02
N PRO A 355 23.41 44.05 -2.83
CA PRO A 355 24.05 44.26 -4.12
C PRO A 355 23.02 44.71 -5.17
N ILE A 356 23.44 45.63 -6.02
CA ILE A 356 22.67 46.22 -7.11
C ILE A 356 22.54 45.19 -8.24
N VAL A 357 21.32 44.74 -8.52
CA VAL A 357 20.98 43.88 -9.67
C VAL A 357 20.91 44.75 -10.92
N THR A 358 21.76 44.47 -11.91
CA THR A 358 21.57 45.00 -13.27
C THR A 358 21.04 43.87 -14.14
N HIS A 359 19.76 43.96 -14.51
CA HIS A 359 19.16 43.08 -15.51
C HIS A 359 19.81 43.34 -16.88
N ARG A 360 20.25 42.28 -17.56
CA ARG A 360 20.38 42.29 -19.02
C ARG A 360 19.57 41.12 -19.59
N PRO A 361 18.78 41.36 -20.66
CA PRO A 361 17.90 40.37 -21.26
C PRO A 361 18.65 39.29 -22.04
N HIS A 362 18.02 38.12 -22.12
CA HIS A 362 18.39 36.88 -22.82
C HIS A 362 19.19 37.04 -24.12
N PRO A 363 20.21 36.19 -24.39
CA PRO A 363 20.70 35.99 -25.73
C PRO A 363 19.79 35.03 -26.51
N GLU A 364 19.51 35.39 -27.76
CA GLU A 364 18.76 34.64 -28.76
C GLU A 364 19.39 33.27 -29.12
N PRO A 365 18.59 32.32 -29.67
CA PRO A 365 19.03 30.96 -29.97
C PRO A 365 20.00 30.89 -31.15
N THR A 366 21.17 30.27 -30.92
CA THR A 366 22.15 29.96 -31.97
C THR A 366 21.69 28.74 -32.81
N PRO A 367 21.71 28.81 -34.16
CA PRO A 367 21.31 27.68 -35.01
C PRO A 367 22.34 26.53 -35.01
N LEU A 368 21.84 25.30 -35.06
CA LEU A 368 22.59 24.05 -35.21
C LEU A 368 23.36 23.96 -36.54
N PRO A 369 24.61 23.45 -36.57
CA PRO A 369 25.22 22.95 -37.79
C PRO A 369 24.73 21.54 -38.13
N ALA A 370 24.64 21.26 -39.43
CA ALA A 370 24.13 20.03 -40.01
C ALA A 370 25.04 18.80 -39.81
N SER A 371 24.39 17.63 -39.77
CA SER A 371 24.97 16.30 -39.72
C SER A 371 25.97 16.02 -40.85
N ALA A 372 27.15 15.49 -40.51
CA ALA A 372 28.03 14.80 -41.45
C ALA A 372 28.05 13.29 -41.13
N ARG A 373 27.65 12.47 -42.12
CA ARG A 373 27.97 11.04 -42.23
C ARG A 373 29.48 10.86 -42.50
N VAL A 374 30.01 9.67 -42.22
CA VAL A 374 31.18 8.95 -42.81
C VAL A 374 31.70 7.99 -41.73
N ASP A 375 32.26 6.79 -41.94
CA ASP A 375 32.14 5.65 -42.86
C ASP A 375 32.84 4.50 -42.11
N GLN A 376 32.56 3.26 -42.51
CA GLN A 376 33.17 2.04 -41.98
C GLN A 376 34.69 2.02 -42.21
N VAL A 377 35.47 1.58 -41.21
CA VAL A 377 36.84 1.05 -41.41
C VAL A 377 37.07 -0.15 -40.47
N GLU A 378 37.73 -1.16 -41.03
CA GLU A 378 37.98 -2.51 -40.56
C GLU A 378 39.03 -2.65 -39.42
N GLN A 379 39.01 -3.85 -38.82
CA GLN A 379 39.90 -4.38 -37.77
C GLN A 379 41.40 -4.40 -38.13
N SER A 380 42.26 -4.15 -37.13
CA SER A 380 43.54 -4.88 -36.98
C SER A 380 44.14 -4.77 -35.57
N ASP A 381 44.38 -5.94 -34.97
CA ASP A 381 45.41 -6.39 -34.02
C ASP A 381 45.96 -5.51 -32.88
N ALA A 382 45.89 -6.10 -31.68
CA ALA A 382 46.39 -5.60 -30.40
C ALA A 382 47.92 -5.66 -30.25
N PRO A 383 48.45 -4.81 -29.35
CA PRO A 383 49.48 -5.27 -28.42
C PRO A 383 49.11 -4.98 -26.95
N THR A 384 49.41 -5.97 -26.11
CA THR A 384 49.43 -5.96 -24.65
C THR A 384 50.45 -4.96 -24.07
N ALA A 385 50.04 -4.06 -23.16
CA ALA A 385 50.88 -3.54 -22.08
C ALA A 385 50.10 -2.62 -21.10
N SER A 386 50.24 -2.92 -19.80
CA SER A 386 50.22 -2.05 -18.60
C SER A 386 49.05 -1.08 -18.35
N ASP A 387 48.54 -1.14 -17.11
CA ASP A 387 47.54 -0.25 -16.50
C ASP A 387 47.64 1.21 -16.98
N PRO A 388 46.57 1.78 -17.58
CA PRO A 388 46.50 3.21 -17.77
C PRO A 388 46.11 3.85 -16.44
N ALA A 389 47.00 4.70 -15.91
CA ALA A 389 46.66 5.64 -14.85
C ALA A 389 45.41 6.47 -15.25
N PRO A 390 44.53 6.80 -14.29
CA PRO A 390 43.32 7.56 -14.58
C PRO A 390 43.66 8.91 -15.23
N PRO A 391 42.78 9.47 -16.09
CA PRO A 391 42.99 10.80 -16.66
C PRO A 391 43.11 11.82 -15.52
N VAL A 392 44.31 12.36 -15.39
CA VAL A 392 44.68 13.40 -14.43
C VAL A 392 44.06 14.71 -14.92
N GLU A 393 43.15 15.29 -14.11
CA GLU A 393 42.81 16.71 -14.23
C GLU A 393 44.10 17.54 -14.26
N PRO A 394 44.15 18.70 -14.93
CA PRO A 394 45.27 19.62 -14.74
C PRO A 394 45.41 19.89 -13.23
N ASP A 395 46.54 19.43 -12.68
CA ASP A 395 46.93 19.51 -11.29
C ASP A 395 46.79 20.95 -10.78
N ASN A 396 45.66 21.23 -10.15
CA ASN A 396 45.51 22.30 -9.18
C ASN A 396 45.17 21.66 -7.84
N THR A 397 46.12 20.88 -7.30
CA THR A 397 46.11 20.16 -6.01
C THR A 397 45.75 21.00 -4.77
N ASN A 398 45.42 22.28 -4.92
CA ASN A 398 45.00 23.18 -3.85
C ASN A 398 43.56 23.72 -3.99
N ALA A 399 42.79 23.33 -5.01
CA ALA A 399 41.38 23.72 -5.11
C ALA A 399 40.51 22.81 -4.20
N PRO A 400 39.62 23.38 -3.36
CA PRO A 400 38.77 22.57 -2.48
C PRO A 400 37.81 21.69 -3.31
N ARG A 401 37.78 20.38 -3.01
CA ARG A 401 36.87 19.41 -3.64
C ARG A 401 35.51 19.43 -2.93
N PRO A 402 34.38 19.44 -3.67
CA PRO A 402 33.05 19.35 -3.06
C PRO A 402 32.85 17.98 -2.39
N LEU A 403 31.98 17.93 -1.37
CA LEU A 403 31.68 16.70 -0.62
C LEU A 403 30.89 15.66 -1.43
N VAL A 404 30.21 16.09 -2.48
CA VAL A 404 29.46 15.25 -3.43
C VAL A 404 29.83 15.68 -4.84
N ASP A 405 29.65 14.80 -5.80
CA ASP A 405 29.82 15.17 -7.20
C ASP A 405 28.85 16.27 -7.62
N CYS A 406 29.39 17.30 -8.25
CA CYS A 406 28.62 18.42 -8.75
C CYS A 406 29.35 19.10 -9.92
N PRO A 407 28.62 19.51 -10.97
CA PRO A 407 29.22 20.23 -12.08
C PRO A 407 29.73 21.60 -11.63
N PRO A 408 30.75 22.18 -12.30
CA PRO A 408 31.22 23.54 -12.04
C PRO A 408 30.08 24.58 -12.15
N GLY A 409 30.03 25.52 -11.20
CA GLY A 409 29.06 26.62 -11.23
C GLY A 409 28.57 27.06 -9.84
N PRO A 410 27.57 27.95 -9.79
CA PRO A 410 27.10 28.55 -8.53
C PRO A 410 26.59 27.52 -7.50
N ILE A 411 26.05 26.39 -7.96
CA ILE A 411 25.60 25.30 -7.08
C ILE A 411 26.80 24.65 -6.38
N ARG A 412 27.88 24.38 -7.12
CA ARG A 412 29.13 23.85 -6.55
C ARG A 412 29.72 24.80 -5.53
N ASP A 413 29.73 26.10 -5.81
CA ASP A 413 30.24 27.11 -4.87
C ASP A 413 29.45 27.13 -3.56
N LYS A 414 28.11 26.96 -3.62
CA LYS A 414 27.27 26.83 -2.42
C LYS A 414 27.57 25.56 -1.63
N ILE A 415 27.74 24.41 -2.30
CA ILE A 415 28.07 23.13 -1.66
C ILE A 415 29.44 23.22 -0.97
N LEU A 416 30.43 23.80 -1.65
CA LEU A 416 31.76 24.05 -1.08
C LEU A 416 31.71 24.95 0.15
N ALA A 417 30.95 26.04 0.07
CA ALA A 417 30.85 27.01 1.16
C ALA A 417 30.07 26.47 2.38
N GLY A 418 29.00 25.71 2.15
CA GLY A 418 28.13 25.21 3.21
C GLY A 418 28.51 23.83 3.78
N GLY A 419 29.37 23.08 3.09
CA GLY A 419 29.87 21.78 3.54
C GLY A 419 28.75 20.80 3.89
N ILE A 420 28.94 20.01 4.96
CA ILE A 420 27.97 18.98 5.37
C ILE A 420 26.59 19.56 5.70
N LYS A 421 26.53 20.79 6.22
CA LYS A 421 25.26 21.42 6.60
C LYS A 421 24.40 21.73 5.38
N GLU A 422 25.01 22.14 4.26
CA GLU A 422 24.29 22.31 3.00
C GLU A 422 23.73 20.98 2.47
N ILE A 423 24.49 19.88 2.60
CA ILE A 423 24.01 18.54 2.24
C ILE A 423 22.83 18.12 3.12
N GLN A 424 22.92 18.33 4.43
CA GLN A 424 21.83 18.02 5.37
C GLN A 424 20.55 18.81 5.04
N ARG A 425 20.66 20.10 4.70
CA ARG A 425 19.50 20.91 4.28
C ARG A 425 18.85 20.37 3.01
N ARG A 426 19.66 19.97 2.02
CA ARG A 426 19.18 19.36 0.77
C ARG A 426 18.49 18.02 0.97
N VAL A 427 19.02 17.21 1.90
CA VAL A 427 18.38 15.97 2.33
C VAL A 427 17.06 16.25 3.04
N ALA A 428 17.00 17.28 3.90
CA ALA A 428 15.81 17.60 4.66
C ALA A 428 14.61 17.98 3.79
N ILE A 429 14.81 18.82 2.77
CA ILE A 429 13.71 19.21 1.86
C ILE A 429 13.13 18.00 1.13
N GLN A 430 13.97 17.08 0.67
CA GLN A 430 13.53 15.85 0.01
C GLN A 430 12.70 14.97 0.96
N ALA A 431 13.19 14.76 2.18
CA ALA A 431 12.49 14.00 3.21
C ALA A 431 11.08 14.57 3.50
N TYR A 432 10.96 15.89 3.69
CA TYR A 432 9.65 16.52 3.88
C TYR A 432 8.75 16.44 2.65
N CYS A 433 9.30 16.48 1.44
CA CYS A 433 8.53 16.22 0.22
C CYS A 433 7.98 14.79 0.21
N TRP A 434 8.76 13.79 0.64
CA TRP A 434 8.25 12.42 0.76
C TRP A 434 7.09 12.32 1.76
N GLN A 435 7.20 13.01 2.90
CA GLN A 435 6.14 13.03 3.92
C GLN A 435 4.85 13.66 3.36
N ALA A 436 4.96 14.77 2.63
CA ALA A 436 3.84 15.43 1.97
C ALA A 436 3.21 14.53 0.89
N PHE A 437 4.04 13.87 0.07
CA PHE A 437 3.61 12.93 -0.96
C PHE A 437 2.82 11.76 -0.36
N TYR A 438 3.38 11.05 0.63
CA TYR A 438 2.67 9.93 1.28
C TYR A 438 1.33 10.36 1.88
N ALA A 439 1.31 11.48 2.62
CA ALA A 439 0.08 11.97 3.25
C ALA A 439 -1.01 12.31 2.24
N GLU A 440 -0.63 12.89 1.10
CA GLU A 440 -1.55 13.29 0.04
C GLU A 440 -2.09 12.06 -0.72
N GLN A 441 -1.22 11.12 -1.09
CA GLN A 441 -1.61 9.89 -1.78
C GLN A 441 -2.49 9.00 -0.91
N MET A 442 -2.16 8.83 0.37
CA MET A 442 -3.00 8.10 1.33
C MET A 442 -4.37 8.76 1.52
N HIS A 443 -4.44 10.09 1.44
CA HIS A 443 -5.71 10.81 1.45
C HIS A 443 -6.56 10.52 0.19
N ARG A 444 -5.94 10.48 -1.01
CA ARG A 444 -6.61 10.09 -2.26
C ARG A 444 -7.13 8.65 -2.19
N HIS A 445 -6.35 7.73 -1.62
CA HIS A 445 -6.76 6.35 -1.37
C HIS A 445 -7.83 6.17 -0.27
N ARG A 446 -8.31 7.27 0.35
CA ARG A 446 -9.33 7.28 1.41
C ARG A 446 -8.90 6.63 2.72
N PHE A 447 -7.60 6.49 2.95
CA PHE A 447 -7.03 6.02 4.21
C PHE A 447 -6.71 7.14 5.20
N GLY A 448 -6.91 8.40 4.82
CA GLY A 448 -6.57 9.57 5.65
C GLY A 448 -5.14 10.03 5.39
N ARG A 449 -4.76 11.18 5.96
CA ARG A 449 -3.47 11.84 5.71
C ARG A 449 -2.35 11.19 6.52
N ARG A 450 -1.92 10.01 6.10
CA ARG A 450 -0.90 9.19 6.76
C ARG A 450 0.46 9.41 6.13
N ALA A 451 1.45 9.67 6.96
CA ALA A 451 2.85 9.67 6.57
C ALA A 451 3.69 9.23 7.77
N PHE A 452 4.91 8.77 7.50
CA PHE A 452 5.91 8.55 8.55
C PHE A 452 6.28 9.86 9.25
N ARG A 453 6.61 9.76 10.54
CA ARG A 453 7.20 10.87 11.30
C ARG A 453 8.70 10.94 11.01
N PHE A 454 9.27 12.13 11.14
CA PHE A 454 10.72 12.29 11.23
C PHE A 454 11.15 12.60 12.66
N GLU A 455 12.42 12.36 12.93
CA GLU A 455 13.07 12.93 14.10
C GLU A 455 13.43 14.39 13.79
N GLU A 456 13.00 15.32 14.64
CA GLU A 456 13.19 16.76 14.45
C GLU A 456 13.81 17.38 15.72
N HIS A 457 14.71 18.34 15.53
CA HIS A 457 15.22 19.20 16.59
C HIS A 457 14.08 20.07 17.16
N PRO A 458 14.11 20.40 18.47
CA PRO A 458 13.12 21.29 19.07
C PRO A 458 13.03 22.63 18.33
N ASN A 459 11.80 23.04 17.99
CA ASN A 459 11.53 24.30 17.31
C ASN A 459 11.32 25.45 18.31
N ASP A 460 12.34 25.72 19.14
CA ASP A 460 12.25 26.70 20.22
C ASP A 460 12.71 28.12 19.80
N ALA A 461 13.39 28.23 18.64
CA ALA A 461 13.91 29.50 18.13
C ALA A 461 13.02 30.07 17.02
N ALA A 462 12.69 31.37 17.14
CA ALA A 462 11.80 32.09 16.23
C ALA A 462 12.29 32.19 14.76
N ASP A 463 13.56 31.84 14.49
CA ASP A 463 14.19 31.95 13.17
C ASP A 463 14.59 30.57 12.58
N THR A 464 14.06 29.46 13.09
CA THR A 464 14.42 28.11 12.60
C THR A 464 13.75 27.82 11.26
N SER A 465 14.55 27.56 10.21
CA SER A 465 14.06 27.15 8.90
C SER A 465 13.64 25.67 8.88
N LEU A 466 12.74 25.28 7.97
CA LEU A 466 12.21 23.90 7.90
C LEU A 466 13.34 22.87 7.75
N GLU A 467 14.29 23.15 6.85
CA GLU A 467 15.43 22.31 6.51
C GLU A 467 16.45 22.16 7.66
N ASP A 468 16.38 23.01 8.69
CA ASP A 468 17.21 22.90 9.89
C ASP A 468 16.57 22.05 10.99
N LEU A 469 15.28 21.71 10.86
CA LEU A 469 14.56 20.92 11.87
C LEU A 469 14.90 19.43 11.79
N LEU A 470 15.12 18.87 10.59
CA LEU A 470 15.32 17.43 10.45
C LEU A 470 16.61 16.98 11.13
N VAL A 471 16.53 15.96 11.99
CA VAL A 471 17.71 15.28 12.52
C VAL A 471 18.27 14.35 11.44
N VAL A 472 19.51 14.61 11.03
CA VAL A 472 20.27 13.77 10.09
C VAL A 472 21.47 13.16 10.82
N HIS A 473 21.41 11.85 11.05
CA HIS A 473 22.45 11.09 11.75
C HIS A 473 23.70 10.94 10.86
N LEU A 474 24.88 11.24 11.38
CA LEU A 474 26.14 11.03 10.65
C LEU A 474 26.78 9.71 11.08
N LEU A 475 26.87 8.77 10.15
CA LEU A 475 27.43 7.44 10.36
C LEU A 475 28.87 7.40 9.85
N ARG A 476 29.81 6.91 10.67
CA ARG A 476 31.22 6.79 10.28
C ARG A 476 31.59 5.32 10.04
N SER A 477 31.93 4.99 8.80
CA SER A 477 32.49 3.70 8.43
C SER A 477 33.92 3.55 8.95
N GLU A 478 34.39 2.31 9.13
CA GLU A 478 35.81 2.01 9.31
C GLU A 478 36.58 1.99 7.97
N LYS A 479 35.86 2.04 6.85
CA LYS A 479 36.42 2.00 5.50
C LYS A 479 36.78 3.39 5.01
N THR A 480 37.87 3.49 4.29
CA THR A 480 38.43 4.72 3.71
C THR A 480 37.69 5.13 2.44
N VAL A 481 37.79 6.40 2.03
CA VAL A 481 37.24 6.90 0.77
C VAL A 481 37.78 6.07 -0.41
N ALA A 482 39.07 5.69 -0.36
CA ALA A 482 39.67 4.83 -1.38
C ALA A 482 39.00 3.45 -1.49
N GLU A 483 38.60 2.84 -0.36
CA GLU A 483 37.84 1.58 -0.37
C GLU A 483 36.42 1.78 -0.89
N PHE A 484 35.75 2.89 -0.56
CA PHE A 484 34.46 3.26 -1.14
C PHE A 484 34.53 3.43 -2.66
N HIS A 485 35.64 3.98 -3.16
CA HIS A 485 35.90 4.20 -4.59
C HIS A 485 36.54 3.01 -5.30
N ASP A 486 36.65 1.84 -4.68
CA ASP A 486 37.10 0.62 -5.36
C ASP A 486 35.98 0.10 -6.28
N ALA A 487 36.28 -0.08 -7.57
CA ALA A 487 35.34 -0.61 -8.55
C ALA A 487 34.83 -2.02 -8.23
N ASN A 488 35.55 -2.82 -7.44
CA ASN A 488 35.10 -4.13 -6.97
C ASN A 488 33.99 -4.05 -5.90
N ASN A 489 33.76 -2.87 -5.34
CA ASN A 489 32.69 -2.58 -4.38
C ASN A 489 31.49 -1.88 -5.02
N ALA A 490 31.58 -1.50 -6.31
CA ALA A 490 30.53 -0.77 -7.01
C ALA A 490 29.39 -1.70 -7.43
N GLN A 491 28.16 -1.37 -7.03
CA GLN A 491 26.96 -2.17 -7.33
C GLN A 491 26.72 -2.34 -8.85
N GLN A 492 27.03 -1.31 -9.64
CA GLN A 492 26.82 -1.31 -11.09
C GLN A 492 27.84 -2.17 -11.88
N ASN A 493 28.93 -2.58 -11.22
CA ASN A 493 29.95 -3.41 -11.85
C ASN A 493 29.52 -4.89 -11.82
N ARG A 494 29.29 -5.46 -13.01
CA ARG A 494 28.84 -6.87 -13.15
C ARG A 494 29.89 -7.90 -12.74
N ASP A 495 31.16 -7.51 -12.76
CA ASP A 495 32.29 -8.37 -12.40
C ASP A 495 32.74 -8.15 -10.95
N ALA A 496 32.06 -7.28 -10.20
CA ALA A 496 32.36 -7.04 -8.79
C ALA A 496 32.10 -8.28 -7.95
N THR A 497 33.08 -8.62 -7.10
CA THR A 497 32.96 -9.71 -6.12
C THR A 497 32.38 -9.23 -4.78
N ASN A 498 32.28 -7.91 -4.57
CA ASN A 498 31.81 -7.30 -3.33
C ASN A 498 30.78 -6.18 -3.60
N SER A 499 29.85 -6.39 -4.53
CA SER A 499 28.83 -5.41 -4.92
C SER A 499 27.83 -5.04 -3.81
N GLY A 500 27.81 -5.79 -2.70
CA GLY A 500 27.02 -5.51 -1.50
C GLY A 500 27.69 -4.58 -0.47
N ALA A 501 28.93 -4.14 -0.73
CA ALA A 501 29.76 -3.42 0.24
C ALA A 501 29.07 -2.25 0.94
N MET A 502 28.33 -1.41 0.21
CA MET A 502 27.67 -0.23 0.78
C MET A 502 26.59 -0.61 1.79
N TRP A 503 25.88 -1.71 1.56
CA TRP A 503 24.89 -2.24 2.51
C TRP A 503 25.58 -2.72 3.78
N ASP A 504 26.58 -3.58 3.63
CA ASP A 504 27.31 -4.19 4.76
C ASP A 504 27.95 -3.12 5.64
N TRP A 505 28.63 -2.15 5.04
CA TRP A 505 29.32 -1.08 5.77
C TRP A 505 28.35 -0.09 6.41
N THR A 506 27.15 0.07 5.84
CA THR A 506 26.07 0.83 6.47
C THR A 506 25.62 0.13 7.75
N SER A 507 25.32 -1.16 7.68
CA SER A 507 24.90 -1.97 8.83
C SER A 507 25.96 -1.99 9.93
N GLU A 508 27.24 -2.15 9.57
CA GLU A 508 28.37 -2.06 10.50
C GLU A 508 28.50 -0.69 11.18
N ALA A 509 28.21 0.40 10.46
CA ALA A 509 28.26 1.76 11.01
C ALA A 509 27.09 2.05 11.94
N ILE A 510 25.89 1.55 11.62
CA ILE A 510 24.69 1.68 12.46
C ILE A 510 24.86 0.89 13.76
N ALA A 511 25.38 -0.34 13.70
CA ALA A 511 25.64 -1.18 14.86
C ALA A 511 26.58 -0.50 15.89
N ARG A 512 27.49 0.36 15.42
CA ARG A 512 28.41 1.14 16.27
C ARG A 512 27.85 2.49 16.72
N HIS A 513 26.74 2.96 16.15
CA HIS A 513 26.16 4.27 16.48
C HIS A 513 25.44 4.24 17.83
N PRO A 514 25.66 5.20 18.74
CA PRO A 514 25.16 5.14 20.13
C PRO A 514 23.63 5.11 20.28
N GLU A 515 22.93 5.73 19.32
CA GLU A 515 21.46 5.84 19.30
C GLU A 515 20.81 4.87 18.32
N LEU A 516 21.24 4.88 17.05
CA LEU A 516 20.68 4.02 16.01
C LEU A 516 20.85 2.52 16.26
N SER A 517 21.93 2.06 16.91
CA SER A 517 22.14 0.64 17.24
C SER A 517 21.04 0.02 18.11
N LYS A 518 20.29 0.84 18.85
CA LYS A 518 19.22 0.39 19.77
C LYS A 518 17.83 0.43 19.15
N SER A 519 17.72 0.96 17.93
CA SER A 519 16.45 1.24 17.27
C SER A 519 16.13 0.18 16.23
N ARG A 520 14.85 -0.17 16.16
CA ARG A 520 14.26 -1.00 15.09
C ARG A 520 13.43 -0.18 14.10
N ALA A 521 13.43 1.14 14.26
CA ALA A 521 12.80 2.04 13.31
C ALA A 521 13.52 1.98 11.96
N PRO A 522 12.79 2.09 10.83
CA PRO A 522 13.39 2.10 9.50
C PRO A 522 14.31 3.30 9.31
N ILE A 523 15.39 3.10 8.54
CA ILE A 523 16.43 4.11 8.32
C ILE A 523 16.69 4.26 6.81
N ALA A 524 16.50 5.47 6.30
CA ALA A 524 16.96 5.82 4.95
C ALA A 524 18.38 6.42 5.05
N VAL A 525 19.33 5.80 4.35
CA VAL A 525 20.75 6.13 4.42
C VAL A 525 21.23 6.64 3.08
N LEU A 526 21.91 7.78 3.09
CA LEU A 526 22.62 8.32 1.94
C LEU A 526 24.12 8.01 2.06
N THR A 527 24.75 7.38 1.07
CA THR A 527 26.21 7.26 1.04
C THR A 527 26.81 8.55 0.48
N LEU A 528 27.53 9.30 1.31
CA LEU A 528 28.07 10.60 0.89
C LEU A 528 29.07 10.45 -0.26
N GLU A 529 29.86 9.37 -0.22
CA GLU A 529 31.03 9.16 -1.07
C GLU A 529 30.74 8.75 -2.51
N SER A 530 29.48 8.69 -2.96
CA SER A 530 29.19 8.31 -4.35
C SER A 530 29.96 9.18 -5.34
N HIS A 531 30.61 8.53 -6.30
CA HIS A 531 31.49 9.20 -7.25
C HIS A 531 31.36 8.62 -8.66
N TRP A 532 31.03 9.47 -9.62
CA TRP A 532 30.94 9.18 -11.04
C TRP A 532 32.32 9.22 -11.69
N VAL A 533 32.71 8.11 -12.32
CA VAL A 533 33.94 8.03 -13.10
C VAL A 533 33.60 7.79 -14.57
N PRO A 534 33.68 8.83 -15.42
CA PRO A 534 33.46 8.68 -16.84
C PRO A 534 34.45 7.71 -17.49
N ASP A 535 33.98 6.99 -18.49
CA ASP A 535 34.76 6.05 -19.33
C ASP A 535 35.53 4.97 -18.55
N HIS A 536 35.10 4.65 -17.32
CA HIS A 536 35.73 3.61 -16.51
C HIS A 536 35.74 2.24 -17.23
N PRO A 537 36.85 1.47 -17.19
CA PRO A 537 36.97 0.21 -17.94
C PRO A 537 35.90 -0.83 -17.56
N ASN A 538 35.58 -0.95 -16.27
CA ASN A 538 34.54 -1.84 -15.73
C ASN A 538 33.12 -1.26 -15.78
N ALA A 539 32.92 -0.13 -16.48
CA ALA A 539 31.60 0.45 -16.64
C ALA A 539 30.64 -0.53 -17.36
N PRO A 540 29.39 -0.67 -16.89
CA PRO A 540 28.37 -1.39 -17.65
C PRO A 540 28.09 -0.70 -18.99
N PRO A 541 27.41 -1.38 -19.93
CA PRO A 541 26.91 -0.72 -21.13
C PRO A 541 26.05 0.50 -20.78
N PRO A 542 26.22 1.65 -21.48
CA PRO A 542 25.45 2.84 -21.18
C PRO A 542 23.96 2.62 -21.41
N ALA A 543 23.13 3.23 -20.57
CA ALA A 543 21.69 3.26 -20.76
C ALA A 543 21.30 4.46 -21.63
N ARG A 544 20.49 4.24 -22.67
CA ARG A 544 20.05 5.29 -23.61
C ARG A 544 21.25 6.07 -24.18
N ASN A 545 21.25 7.40 -24.03
CA ASN A 545 22.28 8.32 -24.52
C ASN A 545 23.28 8.74 -23.42
N GLN A 546 23.24 8.10 -22.25
CA GLN A 546 24.18 8.36 -21.16
C GLN A 546 25.62 8.07 -21.62
N ARG A 547 26.57 8.90 -21.18
CA ARG A 547 28.00 8.63 -21.31
C ARG A 547 28.35 7.34 -20.57
N ARG A 548 29.22 6.53 -21.19
CA ARG A 548 29.78 5.36 -20.51
C ARG A 548 30.55 5.81 -19.27
N GLY A 549 30.35 5.14 -18.15
CA GLY A 549 31.08 5.39 -16.91
C GLY A 549 30.58 4.49 -15.80
N LEU A 550 31.26 4.54 -14.66
CA LEU A 550 30.94 3.73 -13.49
C LEU A 550 30.65 4.66 -12.30
N LEU A 551 29.51 4.44 -11.65
CA LEU A 551 29.20 5.09 -10.39
C LEU A 551 29.74 4.26 -9.22
N LEU A 552 30.78 4.78 -8.57
CA LEU A 552 31.43 4.19 -7.41
C LEU A 552 30.71 4.60 -6.12
N ALA A 553 30.93 3.86 -5.03
CA ALA A 553 30.35 4.15 -3.71
C ALA A 553 28.83 4.40 -3.72
N HIS A 554 28.13 3.75 -4.66
CA HIS A 554 26.69 3.81 -4.84
C HIS A 554 26.09 2.45 -4.54
N ALA A 555 24.98 2.48 -3.81
CA ALA A 555 24.00 1.42 -3.77
C ALA A 555 22.64 2.03 -4.09
N ALA A 556 21.76 1.21 -4.62
CA ALA A 556 20.30 1.34 -4.55
C ALA A 556 19.81 -0.01 -4.02
N LEU A 557 19.75 -0.12 -2.70
CA LEU A 557 19.44 -1.36 -1.98
C LEU A 557 18.53 -1.07 -0.79
N GLY A 558 17.49 -1.88 -0.66
CA GLY A 558 16.53 -1.76 0.43
C GLY A 558 16.09 -3.12 0.96
N GLY A 559 15.78 -3.18 2.26
CA GLY A 559 15.33 -4.39 2.91
C GLY A 559 14.71 -4.13 4.28
N SER A 560 13.87 -5.06 4.73
CA SER A 560 13.25 -5.02 6.05
C SER A 560 13.73 -6.21 6.88
N ALA A 561 14.28 -5.94 8.06
CA ALA A 561 14.87 -6.95 8.93
C ALA A 561 13.84 -7.84 9.66
N SER A 562 12.62 -7.35 9.88
CA SER A 562 11.58 -8.10 10.59
C SER A 562 10.18 -7.55 10.31
N ALA A 563 9.16 -8.13 10.95
CA ALA A 563 7.80 -7.63 10.90
C ALA A 563 7.75 -6.15 11.36
N PRO A 564 7.08 -5.25 10.60
CA PRO A 564 7.11 -3.81 10.86
C PRO A 564 6.77 -3.40 12.31
N TRP A 565 5.87 -4.13 12.97
CA TRP A 565 5.43 -3.88 14.34
C TRP A 565 6.51 -4.05 15.42
N MET A 566 7.61 -4.74 15.09
CA MET A 566 8.80 -4.82 15.94
C MET A 566 9.51 -3.47 16.09
N SER A 567 9.27 -2.51 15.18
CA SER A 567 9.85 -1.15 15.26
C SER A 567 9.41 -0.33 16.48
N ILE A 568 8.30 -0.71 17.13
CA ILE A 568 7.81 -0.10 18.37
C ILE A 568 8.68 -0.50 19.57
N LEU A 569 9.33 -1.66 19.51
CA LEU A 569 10.23 -2.12 20.56
C LEU A 569 11.59 -1.46 20.39
N GLU A 570 11.93 -0.55 21.30
CA GLU A 570 13.31 -0.13 21.50
C GLU A 570 14.06 -1.24 22.26
N GLN A 571 15.25 -1.62 21.79
CA GLN A 571 15.95 -2.77 22.36
C GLN A 571 16.48 -2.48 23.76
N LYS A 572 16.19 -3.38 24.72
CA LYS A 572 16.90 -3.48 26.00
C LYS A 572 18.14 -4.38 25.83
N ALA A 573 19.28 -3.75 25.54
CA ALA A 573 20.63 -4.30 25.62
C ALA A 573 21.08 -5.38 24.61
N GLU A 574 22.41 -5.48 24.56
CA GLU A 574 23.33 -6.03 23.56
C GLU A 574 22.99 -7.44 23.04
N ARG A 575 22.69 -7.54 21.73
CA ARG A 575 22.80 -8.80 20.96
C ARG A 575 23.97 -8.69 20.00
N GLU A 576 24.62 -9.82 19.71
CA GLU A 576 25.77 -9.89 18.81
C GLU A 576 25.44 -9.40 17.39
N ASN A 577 26.46 -8.83 16.73
CA ASN A 577 26.42 -8.20 15.41
C ASN A 577 25.86 -9.13 14.35
N ASP A 578 24.60 -8.94 13.95
CA ASP A 578 24.01 -9.60 12.78
C ASP A 578 23.53 -8.52 11.80
N ALA A 579 23.95 -8.62 10.53
CA ALA A 579 23.65 -7.61 9.51
C ALA A 579 22.15 -7.58 9.16
N ASP A 580 21.41 -8.65 9.46
CA ASP A 580 19.98 -8.81 9.21
C ASP A 580 19.08 -8.11 10.26
N GLN A 581 19.62 -7.17 11.03
CA GLN A 581 18.92 -6.53 12.16
C GLN A 581 18.17 -5.23 11.82
N PHE A 582 18.52 -4.55 10.73
CA PHE A 582 18.00 -3.20 10.44
C PHE A 582 17.13 -3.17 9.18
N SER A 583 16.01 -2.43 9.25
CA SER A 583 15.26 -2.08 8.05
C SER A 583 15.88 -0.84 7.40
N LEU A 584 16.55 -1.03 6.27
CA LEU A 584 17.40 -0.03 5.63
C LEU A 584 16.99 0.25 4.19
N GLY A 585 17.13 1.50 3.78
CA GLY A 585 17.12 1.92 2.37
C GLY A 585 18.38 2.73 2.08
N VAL A 586 19.35 2.15 1.38
CA VAL A 586 20.68 2.73 1.14
C VAL A 586 20.75 3.24 -0.29
N MET A 587 21.10 4.53 -0.44
CA MET A 587 21.18 5.20 -1.73
C MET A 587 22.44 6.07 -1.85
N GLY A 588 23.01 6.17 -3.06
CA GLY A 588 24.15 7.07 -3.36
C GLY A 588 23.84 8.58 -3.26
N SER A 589 24.83 9.46 -3.25
CA SER A 589 24.65 10.93 -3.17
C SER A 589 24.61 11.66 -4.53
N HIS A 590 24.63 10.93 -5.65
CA HIS A 590 24.98 11.43 -6.99
C HIS A 590 24.03 12.47 -7.61
N TRP A 591 22.83 12.70 -7.06
CA TRP A 591 21.90 13.73 -7.52
C TRP A 591 21.83 14.96 -6.60
N ILE A 592 22.46 14.94 -5.42
CA ILE A 592 22.25 15.96 -4.38
C ILE A 592 22.59 17.37 -4.86
N TRP A 593 23.48 17.49 -5.85
CA TRP A 593 23.78 18.76 -6.50
C TRP A 593 22.54 19.45 -7.07
N ALA A 594 21.55 18.70 -7.58
CA ALA A 594 20.32 19.23 -8.15
C ALA A 594 19.22 19.50 -7.09
N ALA A 595 19.37 19.01 -5.85
CA ALA A 595 18.36 19.17 -4.81
C ALA A 595 18.34 20.58 -4.21
N PRO A 596 17.16 21.17 -3.91
CA PRO A 596 17.06 22.48 -3.27
C PRO A 596 17.54 22.43 -1.81
N SER A 597 18.17 23.49 -1.31
CA SER A 597 18.63 23.60 0.09
C SER A 597 17.69 24.37 1.01
N SER A 598 16.53 24.79 0.49
CA SER A 598 15.45 25.43 1.24
C SER A 598 14.12 25.18 0.55
N LEU A 599 13.01 25.27 1.29
CA LEU A 599 11.67 25.05 0.73
C LEU A 599 11.31 26.09 -0.35
N GLU A 600 11.79 27.33 -0.22
CA GLU A 600 11.55 28.41 -1.18
C GLU A 600 12.11 28.08 -2.58
N GLN A 601 13.22 27.34 -2.64
CA GLN A 601 13.85 26.94 -3.90
C GLN A 601 13.17 25.74 -4.58
N LEU A 602 12.13 25.15 -3.98
CA LEU A 602 11.53 23.91 -4.47
C LEU A 602 10.99 24.05 -5.91
N SER A 603 10.27 25.15 -6.19
CA SER A 603 9.71 25.39 -7.53
C SER A 603 10.81 25.59 -8.57
N ASP A 604 11.85 26.36 -8.22
CA ASP A 604 12.98 26.61 -9.12
C ASP A 604 13.74 25.33 -9.42
N ALA A 605 13.98 24.48 -8.42
CA ALA A 605 14.68 23.21 -8.60
C ALA A 605 13.92 22.24 -9.50
N PHE A 606 12.58 22.20 -9.42
CA PHE A 606 11.75 21.37 -10.31
C PHE A 606 11.60 21.94 -11.73
N LEU A 607 12.07 23.16 -11.99
CA LEU A 607 12.05 23.79 -13.31
C LEU A 607 13.45 24.07 -13.86
N ASP A 608 14.50 23.63 -13.16
CA ASP A 608 15.89 23.88 -13.55
C ASP A 608 16.30 22.98 -14.73
N GLU A 609 16.30 23.58 -15.93
CA GLU A 609 16.73 22.95 -17.18
C GLU A 609 18.25 22.98 -17.40
N THR A 610 19.05 23.32 -16.37
CA THR A 610 20.51 23.20 -16.44
C THR A 610 20.88 21.78 -16.84
N ARG A 611 21.65 21.65 -17.94
CA ARG A 611 22.04 20.35 -18.49
C ARG A 611 22.96 19.62 -17.53
N THR A 612 22.72 18.32 -17.40
CA THR A 612 23.63 17.43 -16.68
C THR A 612 24.93 17.32 -17.46
N ASP A 613 26.03 17.66 -16.80
CA ASP A 613 27.37 17.55 -17.37
C ASP A 613 27.98 16.20 -17.00
N GLU A 614 27.92 15.26 -17.95
CA GLU A 614 28.36 13.88 -17.77
C GLU A 614 29.89 13.71 -17.69
N ASP A 615 30.64 14.80 -17.78
CA ASP A 615 32.06 14.87 -17.36
C ASP A 615 32.21 14.85 -15.83
N TYR A 616 31.21 15.31 -15.08
CA TYR A 616 31.30 15.50 -13.62
C TYR A 616 30.27 14.72 -12.82
N VAL A 617 29.09 14.45 -13.40
CA VAL A 617 27.97 13.81 -12.70
C VAL A 617 27.27 12.80 -13.61
N VAL A 618 26.64 11.78 -13.04
CA VAL A 618 25.92 10.77 -13.82
C VAL A 618 24.52 11.26 -14.23
N SER A 619 24.13 11.04 -15.49
CA SER A 619 22.72 11.01 -15.87
C SER A 619 22.19 9.59 -15.62
N ASP A 620 21.72 9.33 -14.40
CA ASP A 620 21.34 7.99 -13.96
C ASP A 620 20.36 7.31 -14.94
N LEU A 621 20.77 6.15 -15.46
CA LEU A 621 20.08 5.36 -16.50
C LEU A 621 19.69 6.13 -17.77
N GLY A 622 20.36 7.24 -18.06
CA GLY A 622 20.02 8.15 -19.15
C GLY A 622 18.67 8.86 -18.95
N GLU A 623 18.21 9.01 -17.70
CA GLU A 623 16.92 9.62 -17.34
C GLU A 623 17.05 11.02 -16.73
N GLY A 624 18.26 11.41 -16.30
CA GLY A 624 18.55 12.69 -15.66
C GLY A 624 19.31 13.67 -16.56
N GLY A 625 18.78 14.02 -17.74
CA GLY A 625 19.48 14.89 -18.69
C GLY A 625 19.53 16.38 -18.32
N THR A 626 18.81 16.77 -17.28
CA THR A 626 18.79 18.11 -16.67
C THR A 626 18.75 18.03 -15.14
N ALA A 627 19.00 19.13 -14.45
CA ALA A 627 18.95 19.22 -12.99
C ALA A 627 17.58 18.78 -12.43
N TRP A 628 16.46 19.26 -12.98
CA TRP A 628 15.14 18.87 -12.49
C TRP A 628 14.82 17.38 -12.72
N GLU A 629 15.24 16.81 -13.86
CA GLU A 629 15.10 15.37 -14.13
C GLU A 629 15.97 14.55 -13.17
N THR A 630 17.20 15.00 -12.93
CA THR A 630 18.15 14.41 -11.97
C THR A 630 17.58 14.40 -10.55
N LEU A 631 16.97 15.50 -10.13
CA LEU A 631 16.30 15.61 -8.84
C LEU A 631 15.14 14.61 -8.72
N CYS A 632 14.27 14.51 -9.72
CA CYS A 632 13.13 13.59 -9.68
C CYS A 632 13.57 12.13 -9.60
N VAL A 633 14.54 11.74 -10.44
CA VAL A 633 15.09 10.37 -10.45
C VAL A 633 15.73 10.05 -9.11
N GLY A 634 16.66 10.87 -8.64
CA GLY A 634 17.41 10.60 -7.42
C GLY A 634 16.56 10.62 -6.15
N MET A 635 15.76 11.67 -5.93
CA MET A 635 14.90 11.79 -4.75
C MET A 635 13.85 10.68 -4.69
N GLY A 636 13.27 10.31 -5.84
CA GLY A 636 12.23 9.30 -5.87
C GLY A 636 12.78 7.87 -5.84
N ALA A 637 13.95 7.61 -6.41
CA ALA A 637 14.65 6.35 -6.23
C ALA A 637 15.12 6.17 -4.76
N TRP A 638 15.54 7.23 -4.07
CA TRP A 638 15.82 7.10 -2.64
C TRP A 638 14.56 6.82 -1.80
N LEU A 639 13.43 7.43 -2.17
CA LEU A 639 12.14 7.09 -1.55
C LEU A 639 11.73 5.63 -1.82
N HIS A 640 12.03 5.10 -3.01
CA HIS A 640 11.84 3.69 -3.33
C HIS A 640 12.62 2.78 -2.38
N GLU A 641 13.91 3.06 -2.14
CA GLU A 641 14.71 2.31 -1.17
C GLU A 641 14.18 2.45 0.27
N ALA A 642 13.74 3.65 0.65
CA ALA A 642 13.06 3.84 1.94
C ALA A 642 11.73 3.06 2.02
N GLY A 643 11.04 2.87 0.89
CA GLY A 643 9.84 2.05 0.77
C GLY A 643 10.10 0.58 1.07
N HIS A 644 11.25 0.03 0.64
CA HIS A 644 11.70 -1.31 1.02
C HIS A 644 11.99 -1.42 2.53
N ALA A 645 12.60 -0.39 3.14
CA ALA A 645 12.79 -0.31 4.59
C ALA A 645 11.44 -0.30 5.35
N LEU A 646 10.36 0.18 4.71
CA LEU A 646 8.98 0.15 5.21
C LEU A 646 8.24 -1.15 4.85
N GLY A 647 8.94 -2.18 4.37
CA GLY A 647 8.39 -3.51 4.11
C GLY A 647 7.62 -3.64 2.79
N ASN A 648 7.85 -2.75 1.82
CA ASN A 648 7.24 -2.87 0.49
C ASN A 648 8.11 -3.70 -0.46
N PRO A 649 7.51 -4.59 -1.27
CA PRO A 649 8.17 -5.14 -2.45
C PRO A 649 8.13 -4.14 -3.61
N HIS A 650 8.69 -4.52 -4.77
CA HIS A 650 8.36 -3.82 -6.01
C HIS A 650 6.87 -3.95 -6.31
N TRP A 651 6.27 -2.84 -6.76
CA TRP A 651 4.89 -2.83 -7.25
C TRP A 651 4.87 -2.62 -8.77
N PRO A 652 3.82 -3.05 -9.48
CA PRO A 652 3.76 -2.91 -10.95
C PRO A 652 3.79 -1.46 -11.45
N THR A 653 3.36 -0.52 -10.61
CA THR A 653 3.29 0.92 -10.94
C THR A 653 3.57 1.77 -9.69
N GLY A 654 3.82 3.06 -9.85
CA GLY A 654 3.99 4.00 -8.74
C GLY A 654 5.44 4.13 -8.28
N ILE A 655 5.64 4.60 -7.04
CA ILE A 655 6.97 4.91 -6.49
C ILE A 655 7.87 3.67 -6.34
N MET A 656 7.29 2.51 -6.02
CA MET A 656 7.98 1.22 -5.97
C MET A 656 8.24 0.61 -7.35
N SER A 657 8.16 1.43 -8.41
CA SER A 657 8.50 1.10 -9.80
C SER A 657 9.34 2.26 -10.40
N ARG A 658 9.03 2.72 -11.61
CA ARG A 658 9.67 3.88 -12.29
C ARG A 658 8.84 5.17 -12.23
N GLY A 659 7.82 5.22 -11.37
CA GLY A 659 6.88 6.33 -11.28
C GLY A 659 7.52 7.68 -10.90
N TYR A 660 8.65 7.65 -10.20
CA TYR A 660 9.36 8.84 -9.72
C TYR A 660 9.89 9.77 -10.81
N ASN A 661 9.96 9.35 -12.08
CA ASN A 661 10.39 10.22 -13.17
C ASN A 661 9.47 11.44 -13.40
N GLU A 662 8.30 11.45 -12.75
CA GLU A 662 7.30 12.52 -12.78
C GLU A 662 7.04 13.09 -11.38
N PHE A 663 7.95 12.89 -10.41
CA PHE A 663 7.75 13.28 -9.01
C PHE A 663 7.44 14.78 -8.82
N SER A 664 8.03 15.65 -9.65
CA SER A 664 7.77 17.09 -9.65
C SER A 664 6.28 17.42 -9.84
N ARG A 665 5.53 16.59 -10.59
CA ARG A 665 4.11 16.82 -10.88
C ARG A 665 3.25 16.85 -9.64
N ILE A 666 3.67 16.20 -8.55
CA ILE A 666 2.97 16.24 -7.27
C ILE A 666 2.94 17.68 -6.72
N PHE A 667 4.03 18.42 -6.85
CA PHE A 667 4.23 19.75 -6.26
C PHE A 667 4.00 20.90 -7.25
N MET A 668 4.07 20.62 -8.55
CA MET A 668 4.04 21.64 -9.59
C MET A 668 2.74 21.65 -10.40
N THR A 669 2.44 22.79 -11.02
CA THR A 669 1.32 22.96 -11.96
C THR A 669 1.76 22.95 -13.42
N THR A 670 3.06 22.91 -13.64
CA THR A 670 3.77 22.91 -14.92
C THR A 670 5.01 22.03 -14.76
N GLU A 671 5.53 21.53 -15.88
CA GLU A 671 6.75 20.73 -15.93
C GLU A 671 7.68 21.31 -16.99
N ALA A 672 8.98 21.29 -16.69
CA ALA A 672 10.03 21.72 -17.61
C ALA A 672 10.21 20.74 -18.78
N TYR A 673 11.06 21.08 -19.75
CA TYR A 673 11.31 20.22 -20.91
C TYR A 673 11.86 18.85 -20.49
N ARG A 674 11.23 17.76 -20.98
CA ARG A 674 11.60 16.37 -20.68
C ARG A 674 12.64 15.91 -21.68
N THR A 675 13.91 16.09 -21.37
CA THR A 675 14.99 15.73 -22.28
C THR A 675 15.05 14.24 -22.54
N ARG A 676 14.74 13.40 -21.54
CA ARG A 676 14.71 11.93 -21.67
C ARG A 676 13.69 11.42 -22.70
N LEU A 677 12.61 12.18 -22.92
CA LEU A 677 11.57 11.86 -23.91
C LEU A 677 11.70 12.72 -25.19
N ASN A 678 12.58 13.71 -25.17
CA ASN A 678 12.66 14.77 -26.17
C ASN A 678 11.29 15.42 -26.46
N GLN A 679 10.58 15.81 -25.39
CA GLN A 679 9.23 16.37 -25.47
C GLN A 679 9.07 17.55 -24.51
N PRO A 680 8.23 18.56 -24.85
CA PRO A 680 7.81 19.59 -23.89
C PRO A 680 7.20 18.96 -22.64
N GLY A 681 7.41 19.57 -21.46
CA GLY A 681 6.73 19.16 -20.24
C GLY A 681 5.23 19.43 -20.28
N GLU A 682 4.50 18.80 -19.36
CA GLU A 682 3.07 19.07 -19.19
C GLU A 682 2.81 20.52 -18.77
N ARG A 683 1.99 21.23 -19.55
CA ARG A 683 1.68 22.65 -19.33
C ARG A 683 0.63 22.90 -18.26
N LEU A 684 -0.22 21.91 -17.99
CA LEU A 684 -1.21 21.98 -16.92
C LEU A 684 -1.20 20.66 -16.16
N ILE A 685 -0.78 20.74 -14.90
CA ILE A 685 -0.74 19.63 -13.98
C ILE A 685 -1.77 19.89 -12.88
N THR A 686 -2.65 18.91 -12.70
CA THR A 686 -3.79 18.93 -11.78
C THR A 686 -3.92 17.55 -11.12
N PRO A 687 -4.77 17.41 -10.09
CA PRO A 687 -5.10 16.10 -9.54
C PRO A 687 -5.63 15.05 -10.55
N ALA A 688 -5.96 15.44 -11.78
CA ALA A 688 -6.41 14.51 -12.82
C ALA A 688 -5.26 13.88 -13.64
N ASN A 689 -4.02 14.38 -13.50
CA ASN A 689 -2.86 13.88 -14.25
C ASN A 689 -1.53 13.88 -13.49
N ASP A 690 -1.48 14.36 -12.25
CA ASP A 690 -0.25 14.42 -11.45
C ASP A 690 0.19 13.07 -10.86
N ASP A 691 -0.72 12.10 -10.75
CA ASP A 691 -0.51 10.79 -10.13
C ASP A 691 -0.63 9.61 -11.11
N ARG A 692 -0.60 9.87 -12.42
CA ARG A 692 -0.72 8.81 -13.44
C ARG A 692 0.38 7.76 -13.36
N ASN A 693 1.61 8.22 -13.15
CA ASN A 693 2.78 7.36 -13.01
C ASN A 693 3.41 7.49 -11.60
N CYS A 694 3.39 8.69 -11.01
CA CYS A 694 3.93 8.95 -9.68
C CYS A 694 2.84 8.86 -8.62
N HIS A 695 2.61 7.67 -8.08
CA HIS A 695 1.61 7.41 -7.04
C HIS A 695 2.08 6.35 -6.05
N LEU A 696 1.36 6.20 -4.94
CA LEU A 696 1.45 4.99 -4.13
C LEU A 696 0.61 3.90 -4.79
N HIS A 697 1.17 2.71 -4.96
CA HIS A 697 0.38 1.60 -5.48
C HIS A 697 -0.78 1.27 -4.52
N ARG A 698 -1.92 0.78 -5.01
CA ARG A 698 -3.06 0.48 -4.11
C ARG A 698 -2.69 -0.54 -3.02
N ALA A 699 -1.91 -1.57 -3.36
CA ALA A 699 -1.42 -2.55 -2.40
C ALA A 699 -0.48 -1.94 -1.35
N GLU A 700 0.41 -1.02 -1.77
CA GLU A 700 1.25 -0.23 -0.87
C GLU A 700 0.40 0.57 0.12
N ALA A 701 -0.60 1.30 -0.37
CA ALA A 701 -1.50 2.08 0.45
C ALA A 701 -2.29 1.21 1.44
N CYS A 702 -2.71 0.00 1.02
CA CYS A 702 -3.37 -0.96 1.88
C CYS A 702 -2.45 -1.45 3.01
N ARG A 703 -1.19 -1.77 2.73
CA ARG A 703 -0.20 -2.15 3.75
C ARG A 703 0.15 -0.97 4.67
N ALA A 704 0.37 0.20 4.09
CA ALA A 704 0.71 1.44 4.80
C ALA A 704 -0.34 1.83 5.85
N ARG A 705 -1.63 1.54 5.61
CA ARG A 705 -2.69 1.76 6.61
C ARG A 705 -2.42 1.00 7.93
N TRP A 706 -1.83 -0.19 7.85
CA TRP A 706 -1.57 -1.07 9.00
C TRP A 706 -0.14 -0.96 9.52
N HIS A 707 0.70 -0.15 8.86
CA HIS A 707 2.09 0.02 9.24
C HIS A 707 2.22 0.92 10.47
N PRO A 708 3.02 0.55 11.49
CA PRO A 708 3.13 1.32 12.74
C PRO A 708 3.60 2.75 12.50
N ASN A 709 4.58 2.97 11.61
CA ASN A 709 5.08 4.31 11.27
C ASN A 709 4.03 5.23 10.60
N LEU A 710 2.93 4.69 10.06
CA LEU A 710 1.90 5.46 9.31
C LEU A 710 0.52 5.42 10.00
N ARG A 711 0.48 4.98 11.26
CA ARG A 711 -0.75 4.82 12.04
C ARG A 711 -1.35 6.18 12.44
N LEU A 712 -2.67 6.27 12.44
CA LEU A 712 -3.42 7.42 12.95
C LEU A 712 -4.10 7.11 14.29
N PRO A 713 -4.45 8.13 15.09
CA PRO A 713 -5.27 7.95 16.27
C PRO A 713 -6.62 7.31 15.90
N GLY A 714 -7.01 6.28 16.64
CA GLY A 714 -8.31 5.62 16.47
C GLY A 714 -8.37 4.52 15.40
N ASP A 715 -7.24 4.15 14.79
CA ASP A 715 -7.21 2.96 13.92
C ASP A 715 -7.52 1.68 14.68
N ALA A 716 -8.38 0.85 14.09
CA ALA A 716 -8.77 -0.46 14.61
C ALA A 716 -8.42 -1.58 13.60
N PRO A 717 -8.07 -2.80 14.07
CA PRO A 717 -7.81 -3.15 15.46
C PRO A 717 -6.61 -2.42 16.09
N ALA A 718 -6.69 -2.22 17.41
CA ALA A 718 -5.57 -1.79 18.21
C ALA A 718 -4.55 -2.94 18.30
N PRO A 719 -3.24 -2.65 18.27
CA PRO A 719 -2.25 -3.66 18.63
C PRO A 719 -2.46 -4.08 20.10
N PRO A 720 -1.93 -5.25 20.52
CA PRO A 720 -1.92 -5.63 21.92
C PRO A 720 -1.31 -4.54 22.79
N ALA A 721 -1.82 -4.39 24.03
CA ALA A 721 -1.22 -3.46 24.98
C ALA A 721 0.22 -3.90 25.31
N LEU A 722 1.16 -2.97 25.19
CA LEU A 722 2.57 -3.18 25.47
C LEU A 722 2.96 -2.41 26.74
N ASP A 723 3.35 -3.14 27.79
CA ASP A 723 4.04 -2.61 28.96
C ASP A 723 5.52 -3.02 28.89
N PRO A 724 6.42 -2.13 28.42
CA PRO A 724 7.82 -2.48 28.22
C PRO A 724 8.57 -2.77 29.54
N SER A 725 7.95 -2.49 30.70
CA SER A 725 8.52 -2.84 32.01
C SER A 725 8.31 -4.31 32.39
N LYS A 726 7.37 -5.02 31.74
CA LYS A 726 7.01 -6.41 32.03
C LYS A 726 7.47 -7.33 30.90
N GLU A 727 8.34 -8.28 31.23
CA GLU A 727 8.89 -9.25 30.28
C GLU A 727 7.80 -10.06 29.55
N GLU A 728 6.79 -10.54 30.28
CA GLU A 728 5.65 -11.28 29.70
C GLU A 728 4.86 -10.44 28.67
N SER A 729 4.72 -9.13 28.90
CA SER A 729 4.03 -8.23 27.97
C SER A 729 4.85 -8.04 26.69
N VAL A 730 6.18 -7.95 26.81
CA VAL A 730 7.09 -7.88 25.66
C VAL A 730 7.02 -9.17 24.86
N GLN A 731 7.14 -10.34 25.51
CA GLN A 731 7.08 -11.64 24.84
C GLN A 731 5.75 -11.89 24.12
N ALA A 732 4.62 -11.54 24.74
CA ALA A 732 3.31 -11.63 24.11
C ALA A 732 3.19 -10.73 22.87
N TYR A 733 3.74 -9.51 22.95
CA TYR A 733 3.76 -8.57 21.84
C TYR A 733 4.69 -9.03 20.69
N GLU A 734 5.89 -9.52 21.00
CA GLU A 734 6.83 -10.08 20.02
C GLU A 734 6.23 -11.30 19.30
N ARG A 735 5.55 -12.18 20.04
CA ARG A 735 4.79 -13.29 19.45
C ARG A 735 3.71 -12.78 18.50
N TRP A 736 2.87 -11.84 18.94
CA TRP A 736 1.82 -11.27 18.08
C TRP A 736 2.38 -10.63 16.80
N CYS A 737 3.52 -9.94 16.89
CA CYS A 737 4.19 -9.31 15.76
C CYS A 737 4.75 -10.30 14.73
N SER A 738 4.94 -11.57 15.09
CA SER A 738 5.65 -12.55 14.26
C SER A 738 4.78 -13.69 13.74
N LEU A 739 3.48 -13.71 14.07
CA LEU A 739 2.56 -14.76 13.64
C LEU A 739 1.94 -14.44 12.26
N PRO A 740 2.35 -15.12 11.18
CA PRO A 740 1.70 -14.97 9.88
C PRO A 740 0.30 -15.60 9.87
N PRO A 741 -0.56 -15.25 8.88
CA PRO A 741 -1.74 -16.04 8.58
C PRO A 741 -1.39 -17.52 8.32
N LEU A 742 -2.38 -18.39 8.44
CA LEU A 742 -2.29 -19.82 8.11
C LEU A 742 -2.98 -20.08 6.77
N ILE A 743 -2.51 -21.09 6.05
CA ILE A 743 -3.04 -21.50 4.75
C ILE A 743 -3.41 -22.97 4.82
N TYR A 744 -4.61 -23.30 4.37
CA TYR A 744 -5.14 -24.66 4.33
C TYR A 744 -5.60 -24.99 2.92
N ALA A 745 -5.15 -26.13 2.39
CA ALA A 745 -5.62 -26.65 1.11
C ALA A 745 -7.02 -27.26 1.29
N THR A 746 -7.95 -26.96 0.39
CA THR A 746 -9.33 -27.48 0.44
C THR A 746 -9.73 -28.04 -0.93
N PRO A 747 -10.85 -28.78 -1.04
CA PRO A 747 -11.37 -29.20 -2.34
C PRO A 747 -11.69 -28.04 -3.29
N ASP A 748 -12.03 -26.86 -2.74
CA ASP A 748 -12.49 -25.69 -3.51
C ASP A 748 -11.38 -24.66 -3.79
N GLY A 749 -10.25 -24.72 -3.07
CA GLY A 749 -9.12 -23.80 -3.19
C GLY A 749 -8.38 -23.59 -1.86
N ALA A 750 -7.72 -22.44 -1.69
CA ALA A 750 -6.92 -22.16 -0.50
C ALA A 750 -7.72 -21.37 0.56
N LEU A 751 -7.91 -21.95 1.73
CA LEU A 751 -8.49 -21.28 2.90
C LEU A 751 -7.38 -20.60 3.70
N PHE A 752 -7.46 -19.27 3.81
CA PHE A 752 -6.59 -18.46 4.63
C PHE A 752 -7.25 -18.17 5.98
N HIS A 753 -6.52 -18.35 7.07
CA HIS A 753 -7.01 -18.08 8.43
C HIS A 753 -6.05 -17.12 9.16
N ALA A 754 -6.61 -16.12 9.83
CA ALA A 754 -5.85 -15.16 10.61
C ALA A 754 -5.17 -15.85 11.80
N SER A 755 -3.98 -15.39 12.16
CA SER A 755 -3.35 -15.80 13.41
C SER A 755 -4.08 -15.22 14.63
N GLU A 756 -3.87 -15.83 15.79
CA GLU A 756 -4.46 -15.39 17.06
C GLU A 756 -4.23 -13.87 17.30
N GLY A 757 -5.30 -13.15 17.60
CA GLY A 757 -5.26 -11.70 17.86
C GLY A 757 -5.05 -10.84 16.61
N ASN A 758 -5.08 -11.42 15.40
CA ASN A 758 -4.94 -10.71 14.13
C ASN A 758 -6.18 -10.87 13.24
N GLY A 759 -6.20 -10.13 12.14
CA GLY A 759 -7.10 -10.35 11.01
C GLY A 759 -6.35 -10.34 9.69
N ILE A 760 -6.98 -10.82 8.63
CA ILE A 760 -6.50 -10.72 7.25
C ILE A 760 -7.02 -9.41 6.66
N VAL A 761 -6.10 -8.65 6.05
CA VAL A 761 -6.38 -7.32 5.49
C VAL A 761 -6.31 -7.30 3.97
N ALA A 762 -5.63 -8.26 3.35
CA ALA A 762 -5.61 -8.44 1.90
C ALA A 762 -5.20 -9.85 1.49
N ILE A 763 -5.66 -10.27 0.30
CA ILE A 763 -5.05 -11.33 -0.51
C ILE A 763 -4.43 -10.68 -1.76
N GLU A 764 -3.16 -10.95 -2.00
CA GLU A 764 -2.41 -10.52 -3.17
C GLU A 764 -2.21 -11.74 -4.09
N ILE A 765 -2.53 -11.60 -5.38
CA ILE A 765 -2.35 -12.66 -6.39
C ILE A 765 -1.36 -12.15 -7.42
N ASP A 766 -0.24 -12.87 -7.51
CA ASP A 766 0.84 -12.60 -8.45
C ASP A 766 0.84 -13.65 -9.55
N VAL A 767 1.20 -13.22 -10.76
CA VAL A 767 1.45 -14.10 -11.91
C VAL A 767 2.84 -13.77 -12.44
N ASP A 768 3.73 -14.76 -12.45
CA ASP A 768 5.13 -14.61 -12.84
C ASP A 768 5.79 -13.39 -12.14
N ASP A 769 5.72 -13.38 -10.81
CA ASP A 769 6.27 -12.36 -9.91
C ASP A 769 5.72 -10.93 -10.08
N SER A 770 4.60 -10.77 -10.79
CA SER A 770 3.91 -9.49 -10.94
C SER A 770 2.54 -9.53 -10.29
N LEU A 771 2.25 -8.60 -9.39
CA LEU A 771 0.92 -8.47 -8.79
C LEU A 771 -0.13 -8.17 -9.88
N VAL A 772 -1.11 -9.06 -10.03
CA VAL A 772 -2.20 -8.93 -11.01
C VAL A 772 -3.53 -8.62 -10.37
N ARG A 773 -3.75 -9.00 -9.11
CA ARG A 773 -4.98 -8.72 -8.38
C ARG A 773 -4.73 -8.55 -6.90
N LEU A 774 -5.38 -7.53 -6.34
CA LEU A 774 -5.46 -7.28 -4.90
C LEU A 774 -6.92 -7.45 -4.47
N ILE A 775 -7.14 -8.30 -3.48
CA ILE A 775 -8.42 -8.45 -2.77
C ILE A 775 -8.24 -7.80 -1.41
N GLU A 776 -8.95 -6.71 -1.13
CA GLU A 776 -8.76 -5.90 0.08
C GLU A 776 -9.89 -6.06 1.11
N PHE A 777 -9.52 -6.22 2.39
CA PHE A 777 -10.44 -6.37 3.52
C PHE A 777 -10.29 -5.20 4.49
N THR A 778 -10.57 -4.00 3.98
CA THR A 778 -10.27 -2.75 4.70
C THR A 778 -11.48 -2.16 5.42
N GLY A 779 -12.70 -2.67 5.22
CA GLY A 779 -13.91 -2.14 5.87
C GLY A 779 -14.28 -0.70 5.47
N ARG A 780 -13.67 -0.16 4.40
CA ARG A 780 -14.04 1.11 3.77
C ARG A 780 -14.35 0.85 2.28
N PRO A 781 -15.30 1.57 1.68
CA PRO A 781 -15.58 1.41 0.25
C PRO A 781 -14.38 1.89 -0.57
N GLY A 782 -13.69 0.95 -1.22
CA GLY A 782 -12.77 1.21 -2.32
C GLY A 782 -13.52 1.87 -3.48
N GLY A 783 -12.95 2.94 -4.03
CA GLY A 783 -13.55 3.75 -5.07
C GLY A 783 -13.40 3.14 -6.46
N ASP A 784 -13.94 1.95 -6.67
CA ASP A 784 -13.88 1.22 -7.95
C ASP A 784 -14.74 -0.07 -7.95
N GLY A 785 -15.71 -0.18 -7.04
CA GLY A 785 -16.65 -1.32 -7.00
C GLY A 785 -16.46 -2.31 -5.87
N ALA A 786 -15.87 -1.90 -4.74
CA ALA A 786 -15.81 -2.74 -3.55
C ALA A 786 -17.11 -2.67 -2.73
N LYS A 787 -17.85 -3.78 -2.71
CA LYS A 787 -18.54 -4.33 -1.51
C LYS A 787 -17.96 -5.74 -1.32
N GLU A 788 -17.68 -6.27 -0.13
CA GLU A 788 -18.39 -6.17 1.16
C GLU A 788 -17.40 -6.11 2.34
N GLY A 789 -17.68 -5.31 3.37
CA GLY A 789 -18.20 -5.84 4.64
C GLY A 789 -17.25 -5.48 5.80
N LYS A 790 -17.70 -5.49 7.06
CA LYS A 790 -16.86 -5.18 8.24
C LYS A 790 -15.62 -6.08 8.23
N ALA A 791 -14.44 -5.47 8.09
CA ALA A 791 -13.16 -6.13 7.97
C ALA A 791 -12.07 -5.33 8.71
N PRO A 792 -11.01 -5.96 9.26
CA PRO A 792 -10.36 -7.21 8.85
C PRO A 792 -11.19 -8.49 9.02
N VAL A 793 -10.94 -9.52 8.20
CA VAL A 793 -11.61 -10.83 8.28
C VAL A 793 -10.76 -11.84 9.04
N THR A 794 -11.38 -12.82 9.70
CA THR A 794 -10.64 -13.92 10.34
C THR A 794 -10.33 -15.03 9.36
N GLU A 795 -11.19 -15.30 8.38
CA GLU A 795 -11.01 -16.37 7.40
C GLU A 795 -11.37 -15.88 5.99
N TYR A 796 -10.72 -16.45 4.97
CA TYR A 796 -11.03 -16.19 3.57
C TYR A 796 -10.68 -17.40 2.70
N LEU A 797 -11.66 -17.96 1.98
CA LEU A 797 -11.44 -19.00 0.98
C LEU A 797 -11.20 -18.36 -0.39
N LEU A 798 -9.99 -18.52 -0.93
CA LEU A 798 -9.71 -18.20 -2.32
C LEU A 798 -10.01 -19.43 -3.18
N ASP A 799 -11.12 -19.37 -3.90
CA ASP A 799 -11.60 -20.47 -4.73
C ASP A 799 -10.97 -20.49 -6.14
N LYS A 800 -11.01 -21.66 -6.79
CA LYS A 800 -10.45 -21.88 -8.13
C LYS A 800 -11.02 -20.93 -9.18
N LYS A 801 -12.30 -20.59 -9.09
CA LYS A 801 -12.99 -19.76 -10.07
C LYS A 801 -12.46 -18.32 -9.99
N THR A 802 -12.31 -17.77 -8.79
CA THR A 802 -11.73 -16.43 -8.57
C THR A 802 -10.34 -16.30 -9.18
N VAL A 803 -9.48 -17.32 -9.03
CA VAL A 803 -8.14 -17.32 -9.65
C VAL A 803 -8.22 -17.44 -11.17
N LYS A 804 -9.01 -18.37 -11.71
CA LYS A 804 -9.19 -18.51 -13.18
C LYS A 804 -9.69 -17.20 -13.81
N GLU A 805 -10.67 -16.53 -13.21
CA GLU A 805 -11.16 -15.22 -13.68
C GLU A 805 -10.05 -14.15 -13.69
N THR A 806 -9.18 -14.17 -12.69
CA THR A 806 -8.02 -13.27 -12.61
C THR A 806 -7.04 -13.51 -13.75
N LEU A 807 -6.72 -14.77 -14.04
CA LEU A 807 -5.81 -15.15 -15.12
C LEU A 807 -6.38 -14.79 -16.49
N ARG A 808 -7.68 -15.01 -16.72
CA ARG A 808 -8.35 -14.60 -17.97
C ARG A 808 -8.24 -13.10 -18.19
N ALA A 809 -8.49 -12.29 -17.15
CA ALA A 809 -8.35 -10.84 -17.25
C ALA A 809 -6.90 -10.43 -17.55
N HIS A 810 -5.93 -11.07 -16.88
CA HIS A 810 -4.51 -10.82 -17.09
C HIS A 810 -4.07 -11.16 -18.53
N LEU A 811 -4.42 -12.35 -19.03
CA LEU A 811 -4.05 -12.77 -20.39
C LEU A 811 -4.71 -11.90 -21.48
N ARG A 812 -5.98 -11.51 -21.30
CA ARG A 812 -6.67 -10.58 -22.22
C ARG A 812 -5.97 -9.21 -22.28
N SER A 813 -5.41 -8.74 -21.17
CA SER A 813 -4.66 -7.49 -21.13
C SER A 813 -3.32 -7.56 -21.88
N ARG A 814 -2.75 -8.77 -22.06
CA ARG A 814 -1.48 -9.00 -22.77
C ARG A 814 -1.63 -9.22 -24.28
N SER A 815 -2.83 -9.59 -24.76
CA SER A 815 -3.08 -9.93 -26.18
C SER A 815 -4.33 -9.23 -26.74
N PRO A 816 -4.19 -8.07 -27.42
CA PRO A 816 -5.34 -7.32 -27.94
C PRO A 816 -5.97 -7.85 -29.25
N ALA A 817 -5.76 -9.10 -29.68
CA ALA A 817 -6.16 -9.54 -31.02
C ALA A 817 -6.84 -10.92 -31.12
N GLU A 818 -7.88 -10.93 -31.96
CA GLU A 818 -8.64 -12.04 -32.58
C GLU A 818 -9.86 -12.59 -31.80
N GLU A 819 -11.02 -11.94 -31.98
CA GLU A 819 -12.33 -12.58 -31.81
C GLU A 819 -12.49 -13.70 -32.85
N LYS A 820 -12.43 -14.96 -32.42
CA LYS A 820 -12.90 -16.11 -33.20
C LYS A 820 -14.37 -16.40 -32.90
N LYS A 821 -15.09 -16.81 -33.94
CA LYS A 821 -16.53 -17.16 -33.92
C LYS A 821 -16.78 -18.40 -33.08
N ASN A 822 -17.81 -18.33 -32.23
CA ASN A 822 -18.36 -19.43 -31.45
C ASN A 822 -18.89 -20.56 -32.34
N ASP A 823 -18.31 -21.75 -32.19
CA ASP A 823 -18.91 -23.05 -32.50
C ASP A 823 -19.01 -23.81 -31.17
N ASP A 824 -20.18 -24.38 -30.84
CA ASP A 824 -20.44 -24.98 -29.51
C ASP A 824 -19.56 -26.21 -29.21
N ASP A 825 -19.00 -26.87 -30.24
CA ASP A 825 -18.03 -27.97 -30.10
C ASP A 825 -16.59 -27.48 -29.85
N ALA A 826 -16.29 -26.19 -30.08
CA ALA A 826 -14.98 -25.59 -29.83
C ALA A 826 -14.79 -25.18 -28.36
N VAL A 827 -15.86 -24.86 -27.65
CA VAL A 827 -15.82 -24.33 -26.27
C VAL A 827 -15.22 -25.34 -25.28
N ALA A 828 -15.53 -26.63 -25.42
CA ALA A 828 -14.98 -27.67 -24.55
C ALA A 828 -13.48 -27.94 -24.82
N ALA A 829 -13.04 -27.83 -26.09
CA ALA A 829 -11.63 -27.95 -26.45
C ALA A 829 -10.82 -26.71 -26.00
N GLU A 830 -11.41 -25.52 -26.06
CA GLU A 830 -10.81 -24.29 -25.56
C GLU A 830 -10.67 -24.29 -24.03
N GLU A 831 -11.60 -24.88 -23.27
CA GLU A 831 -11.50 -24.99 -21.81
C GLU A 831 -10.37 -25.94 -21.36
N GLU A 832 -10.16 -27.07 -22.05
CA GLU A 832 -9.03 -27.97 -21.75
C GLU A 832 -7.67 -27.33 -22.11
N GLU A 833 -7.58 -26.66 -23.26
CA GLU A 833 -6.38 -25.91 -23.66
C GLU A 833 -6.08 -24.74 -22.71
N GLU A 834 -7.11 -24.03 -22.25
CA GLU A 834 -6.99 -22.95 -21.25
C GLU A 834 -6.53 -23.50 -19.89
N GLU A 835 -7.04 -24.66 -19.46
CA GLU A 835 -6.64 -25.30 -18.22
C GLU A 835 -5.16 -25.74 -18.24
N GLU A 836 -4.69 -26.29 -19.36
CA GLU A 836 -3.27 -26.60 -19.55
C GLU A 836 -2.39 -25.35 -19.64
N LEU A 837 -2.90 -24.25 -20.18
CA LEU A 837 -2.21 -22.96 -20.18
C LEU A 837 -2.05 -22.40 -18.76
N PHE A 838 -3.11 -22.43 -17.94
CA PHE A 838 -3.05 -21.94 -16.56
C PHE A 838 -2.11 -22.73 -15.67
N LYS A 839 -2.00 -24.05 -15.88
CA LYS A 839 -1.04 -24.90 -15.16
C LYS A 839 0.42 -24.53 -15.44
N LYS A 840 0.72 -23.88 -16.57
CA LYS A 840 2.07 -23.42 -16.91
C LYS A 840 2.45 -22.10 -16.26
N LEU A 841 1.47 -21.32 -15.77
CA LEU A 841 1.71 -20.04 -15.11
C LEU A 841 2.15 -20.24 -13.66
N HIS A 842 3.10 -19.42 -13.21
CA HIS A 842 3.45 -19.40 -11.79
C HIS A 842 2.52 -18.43 -11.05
N VAL A 843 1.53 -18.97 -10.34
CA VAL A 843 0.52 -18.17 -9.63
C VAL A 843 0.79 -18.20 -8.13
N THR A 844 1.43 -17.17 -7.62
CA THR A 844 1.74 -17.03 -6.19
C THR A 844 0.62 -16.25 -5.50
N VAL A 845 0.20 -16.68 -4.32
CA VAL A 845 -0.84 -16.00 -3.54
C VAL A 845 -0.32 -15.66 -2.16
N ARG A 846 -0.51 -14.41 -1.71
CA ARG A 846 -0.08 -13.95 -0.38
C ARG A 846 -1.27 -13.44 0.42
N ALA A 847 -1.40 -13.92 1.66
CA ALA A 847 -2.30 -13.33 2.64
C ALA A 847 -1.55 -12.37 3.56
N VAL A 848 -2.08 -11.17 3.74
CA VAL A 848 -1.48 -10.12 4.58
C VAL A 848 -2.28 -9.97 5.86
N GLY A 849 -1.63 -10.07 7.02
CA GLY A 849 -2.22 -9.87 8.34
C GLY A 849 -2.27 -8.40 8.77
N THR A 850 -3.04 -8.10 9.83
CA THR A 850 -3.06 -6.78 10.50
C THR A 850 -1.72 -6.40 11.13
N ASN A 851 -0.92 -7.39 11.51
CA ASN A 851 0.48 -7.25 11.95
C ASN A 851 1.46 -7.16 10.76
N LEU A 852 0.97 -7.10 9.52
CA LEU A 852 1.75 -7.09 8.27
C LEU A 852 2.64 -8.32 8.07
N CYS A 853 2.46 -9.40 8.84
CA CYS A 853 3.03 -10.69 8.49
C CYS A 853 2.32 -11.25 7.27
N ILE A 854 3.08 -11.99 6.46
CA ILE A 854 2.64 -12.52 5.19
C ILE A 854 2.74 -14.04 5.23
N ALA A 855 1.69 -14.70 4.74
CA ALA A 855 1.71 -16.12 4.42
C ALA A 855 1.66 -16.27 2.90
N GLU A 856 2.60 -17.02 2.32
CA GLU A 856 2.70 -17.21 0.88
C GLU A 856 2.36 -18.65 0.48
N LEU A 857 1.51 -18.77 -0.54
CA LEU A 857 1.23 -19.99 -1.28
C LEU A 857 2.00 -19.91 -2.60
N GLY A 858 3.06 -20.72 -2.73
CA GLY A 858 4.02 -20.61 -3.84
C GLY A 858 3.38 -20.78 -5.22
N ASN A 859 2.58 -21.85 -5.42
CA ASN A 859 1.79 -22.02 -6.65
C ASN A 859 0.36 -22.48 -6.35
N TYR A 860 -0.62 -21.65 -6.71
CA TYR A 860 -2.03 -21.89 -6.43
C TYR A 860 -2.55 -23.23 -6.97
N PHE A 861 -2.29 -23.58 -8.24
CA PHE A 861 -2.85 -24.81 -8.83
C PHE A 861 -2.21 -26.09 -8.26
N ARG A 862 -0.99 -25.99 -7.75
CA ARG A 862 -0.29 -27.10 -7.10
C ARG A 862 -0.66 -27.23 -5.62
N ASP A 863 -0.73 -26.11 -4.90
CA ASP A 863 -0.69 -26.08 -3.45
C ASP A 863 -2.06 -25.77 -2.80
N ALA A 864 -3.00 -25.17 -3.53
CA ALA A 864 -4.29 -24.76 -2.98
C ALA A 864 -5.28 -25.92 -2.78
N PHE A 865 -5.14 -27.00 -3.54
CA PHE A 865 -6.13 -28.06 -3.59
C PHE A 865 -5.70 -29.26 -2.77
N ALA A 866 -6.62 -29.77 -1.95
CA ALA A 866 -6.44 -31.05 -1.29
C ALA A 866 -6.38 -32.15 -2.37
N SER A 867 -5.17 -32.59 -2.74
CA SER A 867 -5.00 -33.67 -3.69
C SER A 867 -5.65 -34.95 -3.16
N PRO A 868 -6.44 -35.67 -3.98
CA PRO A 868 -6.68 -37.08 -3.72
C PRO A 868 -5.31 -37.76 -3.61
N ILE A 869 -5.07 -38.54 -2.55
CA ILE A 869 -3.86 -39.38 -2.50
C ILE A 869 -3.96 -40.40 -3.62
N GLU A 870 -3.42 -40.07 -4.78
CA GLU A 870 -3.02 -41.04 -5.79
C GLU A 870 -1.52 -41.30 -5.64
N ILE A 871 -1.20 -42.57 -5.45
CA ILE A 871 0.10 -43.11 -5.10
C ILE A 871 1.03 -43.04 -6.33
N PHE A 872 1.68 -41.91 -6.63
CA PHE A 872 2.74 -41.87 -7.66
C PHE A 872 3.88 -40.90 -7.35
N ALA A 873 5.11 -41.43 -7.37
CA ALA A 873 6.36 -40.67 -7.48
C ALA A 873 7.07 -41.11 -8.77
N THR A 874 7.50 -40.15 -9.60
CA THR A 874 8.42 -40.41 -10.73
C THR A 874 9.85 -40.06 -10.33
N ARG A 875 10.77 -40.93 -10.72
CA ARG A 875 12.20 -40.94 -10.39
C ARG A 875 12.99 -40.08 -11.40
N GLU A 876 13.71 -39.06 -10.94
CA GLU A 876 14.74 -38.39 -11.74
C GLU A 876 16.08 -39.10 -11.52
N ASP A 877 16.46 -39.95 -12.47
CA ASP A 877 17.84 -40.41 -12.66
C ASP A 877 18.06 -40.52 -14.17
N GLU A 878 18.63 -39.50 -14.81
CA GLU A 878 19.50 -39.70 -15.97
C GLU A 878 20.36 -38.45 -16.30
N GLN A 879 21.68 -38.64 -16.14
CA GLN A 879 22.82 -37.88 -16.70
C GLN A 879 23.23 -36.56 -16.02
N GLN A 880 24.41 -36.55 -15.38
CA GLN A 880 25.62 -35.88 -15.93
C GLN A 880 26.88 -36.12 -15.05
N GLY A 881 28.02 -36.35 -15.72
CA GLY A 881 29.34 -36.62 -15.12
C GLY A 881 30.08 -35.39 -14.60
N PRO A 882 31.34 -35.54 -14.13
CA PRO A 882 31.99 -34.55 -13.27
C PRO A 882 32.65 -33.40 -14.06
N GLY A 883 32.26 -32.16 -13.78
CA GLY A 883 33.00 -30.97 -14.22
C GLY A 883 32.29 -29.61 -14.09
N ARG A 884 32.50 -28.90 -12.96
CA ARG A 884 32.33 -27.45 -12.67
C ARG A 884 30.91 -26.78 -12.66
N ASN A 885 30.48 -26.42 -11.42
CA ASN A 885 29.58 -25.38 -10.80
C ASN A 885 28.81 -24.31 -11.64
N PRO A 886 27.76 -23.65 -11.09
CA PRO A 886 26.46 -24.16 -10.56
C PRO A 886 25.22 -23.38 -11.11
N LYS A 887 24.00 -23.88 -10.78
CA LYS A 887 22.61 -23.45 -11.13
C LYS A 887 22.11 -23.89 -12.51
N PRO A 888 21.10 -24.79 -12.52
CA PRO A 888 19.74 -24.36 -12.19
C PRO A 888 19.12 -25.21 -11.07
N ALA A 889 18.17 -24.65 -10.31
CA ALA A 889 17.25 -25.46 -9.51
C ALA A 889 15.92 -25.55 -10.27
N PRO A 890 15.68 -26.68 -10.94
CA PRO A 890 14.33 -27.26 -11.03
C PRO A 890 14.42 -28.81 -10.90
N PRO A 891 13.33 -29.57 -10.71
CA PRO A 891 12.02 -29.31 -10.10
C PRO A 891 11.92 -30.01 -8.72
N SER A 892 11.21 -29.43 -7.75
CA SER A 892 10.77 -30.21 -6.58
C SER A 892 9.68 -31.19 -7.02
N GLY A 893 10.08 -32.44 -7.26
CA GLY A 893 9.22 -33.53 -7.70
C GLY A 893 8.09 -33.87 -6.71
N PRO A 894 7.09 -34.66 -7.15
CA PRO A 894 5.99 -35.10 -6.30
C PRO A 894 6.55 -36.00 -5.18
N GLY A 895 6.09 -35.77 -3.96
CA GLY A 895 6.53 -36.52 -2.77
C GLY A 895 6.55 -38.04 -2.99
N ILE A 896 7.54 -38.69 -2.39
CA ILE A 896 7.75 -40.14 -2.48
C ILE A 896 6.56 -40.89 -1.91
N LEU A 897 6.20 -42.00 -2.60
CA LEU A 897 5.23 -43.03 -2.21
C LEU A 897 5.09 -43.23 -0.69
N ALA A 898 3.88 -43.06 -0.17
CA ALA A 898 3.48 -43.72 1.07
C ALA A 898 3.44 -45.24 0.80
N PHE A 899 4.43 -45.99 1.32
CA PHE A 899 4.31 -47.44 1.38
C PHE A 899 3.16 -47.81 2.31
N ARG A 900 2.31 -48.75 1.88
CA ARG A 900 1.42 -49.45 2.80
C ARG A 900 2.34 -50.19 3.78
N ALA A 901 2.42 -49.72 5.02
CA ALA A 901 3.12 -50.46 6.07
C ALA A 901 2.58 -51.91 6.06
N PRO A 902 3.43 -52.94 6.07
CA PRO A 902 3.02 -54.34 5.93
C PRO A 902 2.29 -54.88 7.19
N GLY A 903 1.62 -54.01 7.93
CA GLY A 903 1.01 -54.25 9.23
C GLY A 903 1.46 -53.20 10.24
N CYS A 904 0.59 -52.96 11.23
CA CYS A 904 0.84 -52.07 12.36
C CYS A 904 2.12 -52.44 13.12
N GLY A 905 3.00 -51.44 13.38
CA GLY A 905 4.13 -51.56 14.29
C GLY A 905 5.41 -52.22 13.75
N ARG A 906 5.67 -52.24 12.43
CA ARG A 906 6.95 -52.73 11.88
C ARG A 906 7.81 -51.60 11.31
N GLU A 907 9.08 -51.54 11.73
CA GLU A 907 10.13 -50.81 11.03
C GLU A 907 10.29 -51.40 9.61
N VAL A 908 10.31 -50.55 8.59
CA VAL A 908 10.64 -50.96 7.23
C VAL A 908 12.14 -50.75 7.04
N GLN A 909 12.92 -51.84 7.07
CA GLN A 909 14.30 -51.82 6.60
C GLN A 909 14.30 -52.07 5.09
N LEU A 910 14.80 -51.11 4.32
CA LEU A 910 15.05 -51.30 2.89
C LEU A 910 16.46 -51.90 2.73
N GLU A 911 16.57 -52.97 1.94
CA GLU A 911 17.84 -53.66 1.68
C GLU A 911 18.84 -52.77 0.92
N ASP A 912 20.11 -53.02 1.21
CA ASP A 912 21.30 -52.28 0.79
C ASP A 912 21.35 -52.00 -0.71
N GLY A 913 21.11 -50.74 -1.08
CA GLY A 913 21.66 -50.18 -2.31
C GLY A 913 23.15 -49.89 -2.11
N GLU A 914 24.02 -50.75 -2.66
CA GLU A 914 25.47 -50.59 -2.61
C GLU A 914 25.93 -49.22 -3.16
N LYS A 915 26.22 -48.27 -2.26
CA LYS A 915 27.45 -47.45 -2.15
C LYS A 915 27.14 -46.09 -1.51
N GLY A 916 27.62 -45.92 -0.27
CA GLY A 916 28.06 -44.62 0.25
C GLY A 916 27.03 -43.72 0.94
N GLY A 917 26.71 -44.04 2.20
CA GLY A 917 26.63 -43.05 3.29
C GLY A 917 25.43 -42.11 3.36
N GLU A 918 24.29 -42.59 3.83
CA GLU A 918 23.44 -42.03 4.91
C GLU A 918 22.25 -42.97 5.14
N LYS A 919 22.00 -43.42 6.38
CA LYS A 919 20.95 -44.39 6.72
C LYS A 919 19.65 -43.66 7.04
N TYR A 920 18.71 -43.59 6.09
CA TYR A 920 17.38 -43.05 6.38
C TYR A 920 16.48 -44.13 6.99
N ARG A 921 16.05 -43.94 8.24
CA ARG A 921 15.08 -44.84 8.89
C ARG A 921 13.67 -44.31 8.71
N TRP A 922 12.81 -45.10 8.07
CA TRP A 922 11.38 -44.81 7.96
C TRP A 922 10.64 -45.49 9.10
N THR A 923 9.77 -44.75 9.78
CA THR A 923 8.93 -45.29 10.85
C THR A 923 7.52 -44.75 10.69
N THR A 924 6.54 -45.66 10.56
CA THR A 924 5.12 -45.31 10.66
C THR A 924 4.74 -45.37 12.14
N ALA A 925 4.27 -44.25 12.68
CA ALA A 925 4.18 -44.06 14.13
C ALA A 925 2.85 -44.51 14.76
N PHE A 926 1.75 -44.59 13.99
CA PHE A 926 0.44 -44.97 14.52
C PHE A 926 -0.48 -45.49 13.41
N ALA A 927 -1.30 -46.49 13.76
CA ALA A 927 -2.45 -46.94 12.99
C ALA A 927 -3.63 -46.98 13.96
N ASP A 928 -4.55 -46.01 13.88
CA ASP A 928 -5.89 -46.16 14.44
C ASP A 928 -6.58 -47.25 13.63
N GLN A 929 -6.63 -48.47 14.16
CA GLN A 929 -7.48 -49.50 13.58
C GLN A 929 -8.92 -49.02 13.76
N VAL A 930 -9.58 -48.73 12.65
CA VAL A 930 -11.03 -48.52 12.56
C VAL A 930 -11.74 -49.57 13.44
N GLY A 931 -12.15 -49.14 14.63
CA GLY A 931 -12.93 -49.93 15.59
C GLY A 931 -12.15 -50.89 16.50
N SER A 932 -11.34 -50.40 17.47
CA SER A 932 -11.46 -50.68 18.93
C SER A 932 -10.20 -50.32 19.76
N ARG A 933 -10.12 -49.07 20.29
CA ARG A 933 -9.40 -48.50 21.50
C ARG A 933 -7.92 -48.83 21.76
N PRO A 934 -7.06 -47.86 22.19
CA PRO A 934 -7.25 -46.97 23.36
C PRO A 934 -7.11 -45.46 23.11
N GLY A 935 -7.69 -44.63 24.00
CA GLY A 935 -7.62 -43.17 23.90
C GLY A 935 -6.21 -42.62 24.19
N LEU A 936 -5.84 -41.52 23.52
CA LEU A 936 -4.58 -40.82 23.75
C LEU A 936 -4.60 -40.15 25.14
N THR A 937 -3.56 -40.39 25.94
CA THR A 937 -3.42 -39.88 27.32
C THR A 937 -2.29 -38.88 27.47
N ALA A 938 -1.26 -38.95 26.62
CA ALA A 938 -0.22 -37.94 26.57
C ALA A 938 0.53 -37.97 25.23
N ILE A 939 1.07 -36.81 24.85
CA ILE A 939 2.13 -36.70 23.84
C ILE A 939 3.39 -36.18 24.54
N THR A 940 4.53 -36.82 24.32
CA THR A 940 5.84 -36.34 24.76
C THR A 940 6.68 -35.98 23.56
N ILE A 941 7.14 -34.73 23.50
CA ILE A 941 7.99 -34.24 22.42
C ILE A 941 9.42 -34.17 22.93
N PHE A 942 10.35 -34.81 22.23
CA PHE A 942 11.78 -34.81 22.51
C PHE A 942 12.45 -33.85 21.54
N ALA A 943 13.02 -32.78 22.07
CA ALA A 943 13.69 -31.77 21.28
C ALA A 943 14.93 -31.23 21.99
N GLU A 944 15.88 -30.77 21.19
CA GLU A 944 17.03 -29.98 21.63
C GLU A 944 16.96 -28.62 20.92
N TRP A 945 17.92 -28.38 20.01
CA TRP A 945 17.84 -27.32 19.01
C TRP A 945 16.90 -27.67 17.84
N SER A 946 16.51 -28.93 17.67
CA SER A 946 15.54 -29.37 16.66
C SER A 946 14.81 -30.63 17.13
N LEU A 947 13.78 -31.04 16.40
CA LEU A 947 12.93 -32.16 16.80
C LEU A 947 13.70 -33.49 16.69
N ARG A 948 13.84 -34.21 17.81
CA ARG A 948 14.52 -35.52 17.87
C ARG A 948 13.54 -36.68 17.77
N GLY A 949 12.44 -36.60 18.52
CA GLY A 949 11.47 -37.68 18.58
C GLY A 949 10.16 -37.28 19.25
N ILE A 950 9.16 -38.14 19.13
CA ILE A 950 7.81 -37.96 19.64
C ILE A 950 7.35 -39.28 20.21
N LYS A 951 6.72 -39.28 21.39
CA LYS A 951 6.12 -40.46 22.02
C LYS A 951 4.65 -40.21 22.32
N PHE A 952 3.79 -41.12 21.89
CA PHE A 952 2.35 -41.15 22.15
C PHE A 952 2.06 -42.19 23.24
N GLU A 953 1.30 -41.83 24.27
CA GLU A 953 0.95 -42.72 25.39
C GLU A 953 -0.57 -42.93 25.44
N TYR A 954 -1.01 -44.16 25.67
CA TYR A 954 -2.41 -44.57 25.55
C TYR A 954 -3.01 -45.10 26.86
N GLU A 955 -4.34 -45.10 26.96
CA GLU A 955 -5.09 -45.51 28.16
C GLU A 955 -4.87 -46.97 28.58
N ASP A 956 -4.51 -47.85 27.65
CA ASP A 956 -4.19 -49.24 27.95
C ASP A 956 -2.76 -49.44 28.48
N GLY A 957 -2.02 -48.34 28.68
CA GLY A 957 -0.64 -48.34 29.14
C GLY A 957 0.39 -48.59 28.04
N THR A 958 -0.04 -48.73 26.78
CA THR A 958 0.89 -48.82 25.65
C THR A 958 1.43 -47.45 25.25
N SER A 959 2.56 -47.44 24.54
CA SER A 959 3.11 -46.23 23.94
C SER A 959 3.77 -46.51 22.60
N GLN A 960 3.78 -45.50 21.74
CA GLN A 960 4.41 -45.55 20.41
C GLN A 960 5.35 -44.37 20.27
N ALA A 961 6.47 -44.57 19.58
CA ALA A 961 7.50 -43.55 19.38
C ALA A 961 7.80 -43.35 17.89
N PHE A 962 8.13 -42.12 17.53
CA PHE A 962 8.59 -41.70 16.21
C PHE A 962 9.86 -40.86 16.38
N GLY A 963 10.94 -41.16 15.67
CA GLY A 963 12.24 -40.55 15.92
C GLY A 963 12.98 -41.14 17.11
N ASP A 964 13.98 -40.42 17.62
CA ASP A 964 14.76 -40.81 18.80
C ASP A 964 14.11 -40.30 20.08
N THR A 965 13.59 -41.23 20.88
CA THR A 965 12.99 -40.97 22.20
C THR A 965 13.83 -41.55 23.35
N SER A 966 15.10 -41.87 23.09
CA SER A 966 16.00 -42.35 24.13
C SER A 966 16.31 -41.22 25.11
N SER A 967 16.10 -41.50 26.40
CA SER A 967 16.52 -40.58 27.48
C SER A 967 18.05 -40.59 27.55
N PRO A 968 18.72 -39.48 27.91
CA PRO A 968 20.19 -39.46 27.99
C PRO A 968 20.66 -40.58 28.92
N THR A 969 21.39 -41.54 28.37
CA THR A 969 21.89 -42.69 29.14
C THR A 969 22.91 -42.20 30.16
N THR A 970 22.52 -42.14 31.42
CA THR A 970 23.45 -42.08 32.53
C THR A 970 23.98 -43.49 32.81
N ASP A 971 24.86 -44.04 31.97
CA ASP A 971 25.82 -45.00 32.53
C ASP A 971 27.11 -45.20 31.75
N LYS A 972 28.11 -45.53 32.56
CA LYS A 972 29.54 -45.58 32.29
C LYS A 972 29.91 -46.83 31.50
N ASP A 973 30.21 -46.68 30.22
CA ASP A 973 31.24 -47.51 29.58
C ASP A 973 31.93 -46.67 28.51
N LYS A 974 33.05 -46.06 28.92
CA LYS A 974 33.97 -45.35 28.05
C LYS A 974 34.89 -46.36 27.39
N ASP A 975 34.55 -46.80 26.19
CA ASP A 975 35.59 -47.19 25.24
C ASP A 975 36.16 -45.91 24.63
N LYS A 976 37.44 -45.69 24.96
CA LYS A 976 38.27 -44.64 24.37
C LYS A 976 38.53 -45.04 22.93
N ASP A 977 37.91 -44.35 21.99
CA ASP A 977 38.48 -43.97 20.69
C ASP A 977 37.33 -43.56 19.75
N THR A 978 36.83 -42.33 19.91
CA THR A 978 36.16 -41.54 18.87
C THR A 978 35.92 -40.14 19.43
N GLU A 979 36.74 -39.17 19.00
CA GLU A 979 36.43 -37.75 19.16
C GLU A 979 35.33 -37.39 18.13
N ARG A 980 34.08 -37.68 18.49
CA ARG A 980 32.92 -36.96 17.96
C ARG A 980 32.04 -36.61 19.17
N SER A 981 31.80 -35.32 19.31
CA SER A 981 30.95 -34.65 20.31
C SER A 981 29.89 -35.55 20.95
N SER A 982 29.96 -35.73 22.27
CA SER A 982 28.84 -36.22 23.07
C SER A 982 27.58 -35.36 22.80
N PRO A 983 26.38 -35.95 22.60
CA PRO A 983 25.16 -35.17 22.44
C PRO A 983 24.84 -34.37 23.72
N ALA A 984 24.25 -33.20 23.55
CA ALA A 984 23.64 -32.40 24.60
C ALA A 984 22.46 -33.16 25.26
N PRO A 985 21.91 -32.70 26.39
CA PRO A 985 20.74 -33.34 26.98
C PRO A 985 19.47 -33.05 26.18
N THR A 986 18.85 -34.11 25.62
CA THR A 986 17.50 -34.06 25.03
C THR A 986 16.44 -33.69 26.07
N PHE A 987 15.66 -32.62 25.84
CA PHE A 987 14.56 -32.22 26.71
C PHE A 987 13.26 -32.92 26.29
N ALA A 988 12.61 -33.59 27.24
CA ALA A 988 11.33 -34.26 27.03
C ALA A 988 10.17 -33.40 27.56
N HIS A 989 9.33 -32.91 26.66
CA HIS A 989 8.15 -32.09 26.96
C HIS A 989 6.91 -32.97 26.94
N ARG A 990 6.42 -33.36 28.12
CA ARG A 990 5.27 -34.26 28.27
C ARG A 990 3.96 -33.47 28.48
N PHE A 991 3.01 -33.70 27.58
CA PHE A 991 1.68 -33.08 27.58
C PHE A 991 0.61 -34.14 27.91
N PRO A 992 0.15 -34.23 29.17
CA PRO A 992 -0.95 -35.12 29.53
C PRO A 992 -2.30 -34.54 29.12
N PHE A 993 -3.23 -35.41 28.72
CA PHE A 993 -4.61 -35.06 28.38
C PHE A 993 -5.58 -35.68 29.39
N ASP A 994 -6.64 -34.94 29.72
CA ASP A 994 -7.70 -35.43 30.61
C ASP A 994 -8.53 -36.52 29.92
N THR A 995 -8.54 -37.71 30.53
CA THR A 995 -9.26 -38.88 30.02
C THR A 995 -10.78 -38.81 30.21
N SER A 996 -11.30 -37.77 30.86
CA SER A 996 -12.73 -37.53 31.02
C SER A 996 -13.35 -36.68 29.90
N THR A 997 -12.53 -36.00 29.08
CA THR A 997 -13.01 -35.05 28.06
C THR A 997 -13.14 -35.70 26.67
N PRO A 998 -14.23 -35.49 25.90
CA PRO A 998 -14.36 -35.95 24.51
C PRO A 998 -13.36 -35.29 23.54
N GLY A 999 -13.22 -35.79 22.29
CA GLY A 999 -12.44 -35.15 21.21
C GLY A 999 -10.92 -35.23 21.36
N ARG A 1000 -10.41 -36.41 21.73
CA ARG A 1000 -8.98 -36.66 22.03
C ARG A 1000 -8.13 -37.08 20.83
N HIS A 1001 -8.70 -37.10 19.63
CA HIS A 1001 -7.96 -37.41 18.41
C HIS A 1001 -7.19 -36.18 17.94
N ILE A 1002 -6.08 -36.41 17.25
CA ILE A 1002 -5.31 -35.33 16.60
C ILE A 1002 -6.15 -34.82 15.44
N ALA A 1003 -6.52 -33.55 15.50
CA ALA A 1003 -7.19 -32.86 14.40
C ALA A 1003 -6.17 -32.50 13.32
N HIS A 1004 -5.04 -31.92 13.72
CA HIS A 1004 -3.95 -31.55 12.81
C HIS A 1004 -2.61 -31.38 13.55
N VAL A 1005 -1.55 -31.29 12.76
CA VAL A 1005 -0.17 -31.10 13.26
C VAL A 1005 0.40 -29.83 12.68
N VAL A 1006 0.87 -28.91 13.52
CA VAL A 1006 1.60 -27.72 13.10
C VAL A 1006 3.09 -28.00 13.24
N LEU A 1007 3.89 -27.68 12.23
CA LEU A 1007 5.33 -27.91 12.26
C LEU A 1007 6.09 -26.72 11.69
N ARG A 1008 7.29 -26.50 12.21
CA ARG A 1008 8.30 -25.65 11.57
C ARG A 1008 9.32 -26.55 10.89
N ALA A 1009 9.61 -26.30 9.62
CA ALA A 1009 10.54 -27.11 8.87
C ALA A 1009 11.39 -26.31 7.88
N GLY A 1010 12.66 -26.70 7.77
CA GLY A 1010 13.59 -26.26 6.74
C GLY A 1010 14.31 -27.48 6.16
N TRP A 1011 15.57 -27.66 6.53
CA TRP A 1011 16.35 -28.85 6.18
C TRP A 1011 15.99 -30.08 7.04
N TRP A 1012 15.27 -29.87 8.14
CA TRP A 1012 14.70 -30.83 9.07
C TRP A 1012 13.45 -30.22 9.71
N VAL A 1013 12.78 -30.95 10.62
CA VAL A 1013 11.68 -30.42 11.42
C VAL A 1013 12.26 -29.72 12.65
N ASP A 1014 12.15 -28.39 12.66
CA ASP A 1014 12.66 -27.50 13.69
C ASP A 1014 11.78 -27.53 14.94
N ALA A 1015 10.46 -27.47 14.78
CA ALA A 1015 9.50 -27.53 15.89
C ALA A 1015 8.18 -28.22 15.50
N ILE A 1016 7.44 -28.73 16.47
CA ILE A 1016 6.14 -29.39 16.23
C ILE A 1016 5.13 -29.12 17.34
N GLN A 1017 3.86 -29.06 16.97
CA GLN A 1017 2.71 -28.89 17.84
C GLN A 1017 1.57 -29.80 17.37
N PHE A 1018 0.85 -30.39 18.33
CA PHE A 1018 -0.33 -31.19 18.06
C PHE A 1018 -1.58 -30.46 18.54
N VAL A 1019 -2.60 -30.41 17.69
CA VAL A 1019 -3.91 -29.86 18.01
C VAL A 1019 -4.95 -30.98 17.97
N LEU A 1020 -5.73 -31.11 19.04
CA LEU A 1020 -6.76 -32.14 19.20
C LEU A 1020 -8.13 -31.64 18.73
N GLU A 1021 -9.05 -32.56 18.42
CA GLU A 1021 -10.42 -32.26 17.98
C GLU A 1021 -11.22 -31.42 18.99
N ASN A 1022 -10.92 -31.52 20.29
CA ASN A 1022 -11.54 -30.70 21.33
C ASN A 1022 -10.90 -29.32 21.53
N GLY A 1023 -9.94 -28.94 20.68
CA GLY A 1023 -9.23 -27.67 20.74
C GLY A 1023 -8.08 -27.63 21.74
N ALA A 1024 -7.83 -28.70 22.51
CA ALA A 1024 -6.62 -28.80 23.32
C ALA A 1024 -5.40 -28.90 22.40
N GLN A 1025 -4.32 -28.23 22.77
CA GLN A 1025 -3.08 -28.20 21.99
C GLN A 1025 -1.86 -28.39 22.88
N THR A 1026 -0.80 -28.99 22.33
CA THR A 1026 0.52 -28.92 22.94
C THR A 1026 1.10 -27.51 22.75
N GLU A 1027 2.21 -27.20 23.44
CA GLU A 1027 3.06 -26.09 23.01
C GLU A 1027 3.74 -26.45 21.67
N LEU A 1028 4.24 -25.45 20.95
CA LEU A 1028 5.15 -25.64 19.82
C LEU A 1028 6.55 -25.90 20.37
N VAL A 1029 6.99 -27.16 20.31
CA VAL A 1029 8.23 -27.62 20.95
C VAL A 1029 9.33 -27.85 19.90
N GLY A 1030 10.50 -27.26 20.14
CA GLY A 1030 11.67 -27.27 19.26
C GLY A 1030 12.22 -25.86 19.02
N ASN A 1031 12.95 -25.64 17.92
CA ASN A 1031 13.37 -24.31 17.51
C ASN A 1031 12.21 -23.56 16.84
N THR A 1032 11.49 -22.77 17.63
CA THR A 1032 10.33 -21.99 17.18
C THR A 1032 10.67 -20.82 16.25
N GLY A 1033 11.95 -20.47 16.11
CA GLY A 1033 12.46 -19.51 15.13
C GLY A 1033 13.04 -20.16 13.87
N GLY A 1034 13.18 -21.49 13.84
CA GLY A 1034 13.71 -22.24 12.70
C GLY A 1034 12.64 -22.52 11.63
N GLY A 1035 13.09 -22.74 10.39
CA GLY A 1035 12.25 -23.20 9.28
C GLY A 1035 11.06 -22.30 8.90
N GLY A 1036 10.32 -22.72 7.88
CA GLY A 1036 8.99 -22.19 7.56
C GLY A 1036 7.91 -22.88 8.38
N LEU A 1037 6.76 -22.22 8.62
CA LEU A 1037 5.62 -22.80 9.34
C LEU A 1037 4.69 -23.56 8.37
N PHE A 1038 4.31 -24.78 8.71
CA PHE A 1038 3.45 -25.66 7.93
C PHE A 1038 2.40 -26.32 8.82
N VAL A 1039 1.27 -26.73 8.23
CA VAL A 1039 0.21 -27.47 8.93
C VAL A 1039 -0.17 -28.71 8.12
N LEU A 1040 -0.17 -29.88 8.77
CA LEU A 1040 -0.62 -31.14 8.20
C LEU A 1040 -2.08 -31.39 8.61
N LEU A 1041 -2.98 -31.38 7.62
CA LEU A 1041 -4.42 -31.58 7.78
C LEU A 1041 -4.92 -32.80 7.01
N PRO A 1042 -5.79 -33.63 7.61
CA PRO A 1042 -6.49 -34.67 6.84
C PRO A 1042 -7.51 -34.02 5.89
N PRO A 1043 -7.89 -34.69 4.79
CA PRO A 1043 -9.00 -34.25 3.93
C PRO A 1043 -10.31 -34.09 4.69
N GLU A 1044 -11.22 -33.27 4.15
CA GLU A 1044 -12.51 -32.97 4.79
C GLU A 1044 -13.28 -34.26 5.15
N GLY A 1045 -13.76 -34.33 6.39
CA GLY A 1045 -14.48 -35.48 6.92
C GLY A 1045 -13.62 -36.71 7.24
N LYS A 1046 -12.30 -36.65 7.04
CA LYS A 1046 -11.35 -37.71 7.41
C LYS A 1046 -10.63 -37.34 8.70
N ARG A 1047 -10.26 -38.36 9.49
CA ARG A 1047 -9.51 -38.19 10.74
C ARG A 1047 -8.07 -38.65 10.57
N VAL A 1048 -7.15 -37.99 11.27
CA VAL A 1048 -5.74 -38.43 11.35
C VAL A 1048 -5.69 -39.75 12.12
N VAL A 1049 -5.16 -40.79 11.47
CA VAL A 1049 -5.00 -42.14 12.04
C VAL A 1049 -3.53 -42.56 12.16
N GLY A 1050 -2.60 -41.67 11.84
CA GLY A 1050 -1.18 -41.98 11.89
C GLY A 1050 -0.28 -40.82 11.53
N LEU A 1051 1.01 -41.00 11.82
CA LEU A 1051 2.08 -40.20 11.25
C LEU A 1051 3.07 -41.12 10.52
N HIS A 1052 3.71 -40.58 9.51
CA HIS A 1052 4.85 -41.20 8.86
C HIS A 1052 5.93 -40.16 8.62
N GLY A 1053 7.16 -40.61 8.39
CA GLY A 1053 8.25 -39.71 8.06
C GLY A 1053 9.60 -40.38 8.20
N SER A 1054 10.63 -39.56 8.08
CA SER A 1054 12.02 -39.99 8.13
C SER A 1054 12.77 -39.24 9.22
N PHE A 1055 13.75 -39.91 9.79
CA PHE A 1055 14.66 -39.32 10.76
C PHE A 1055 16.04 -39.99 10.68
N ASP A 1056 17.04 -39.26 11.15
CA ASP A 1056 18.37 -39.78 11.45
C ASP A 1056 18.77 -39.27 12.84
N GLU A 1057 19.64 -38.26 12.93
CA GLU A 1057 19.87 -37.55 14.19
C GLU A 1057 18.64 -36.73 14.63
N TRP A 1058 17.97 -36.09 13.67
CA TRP A 1058 16.74 -35.30 13.84
C TRP A 1058 15.64 -35.82 12.92
N ILE A 1059 14.39 -35.48 13.22
CA ILE A 1059 13.26 -35.72 12.32
C ILE A 1059 13.42 -34.83 11.09
N ARG A 1060 13.46 -35.43 9.90
CA ARG A 1060 13.68 -34.76 8.61
C ARG A 1060 12.38 -34.49 7.86
N SER A 1061 11.43 -35.41 7.98
CA SER A 1061 10.11 -35.27 7.37
C SER A 1061 9.03 -35.82 8.30
N VAL A 1062 7.85 -35.21 8.23
CA VAL A 1062 6.63 -35.66 8.89
C VAL A 1062 5.48 -35.53 7.91
N GLY A 1063 4.66 -36.57 7.82
CA GLY A 1063 3.39 -36.62 7.11
C GLY A 1063 2.34 -37.31 7.98
N ILE A 1064 1.08 -37.14 7.62
CA ILE A 1064 -0.06 -37.74 8.33
C ILE A 1064 -0.63 -38.92 7.53
N CYS A 1065 -1.09 -39.94 8.22
CA CYS A 1065 -1.99 -40.95 7.69
C CYS A 1065 -3.41 -40.59 8.14
N TYR A 1066 -4.43 -40.82 7.31
CA TYR A 1066 -5.82 -40.54 7.65
C TYR A 1066 -6.76 -41.67 7.21
N GLU A 1067 -8.01 -41.64 7.68
CA GLU A 1067 -9.02 -42.64 7.34
C GLU A 1067 -9.24 -42.74 5.83
N ALA A 1068 -9.17 -43.96 5.29
CA ALA A 1068 -9.40 -44.23 3.86
C ALA A 1068 -10.80 -43.81 3.41
#